data_AF-R6Z4M3-F1
#
_entry.id   AF-R6Z4M3-F1
#
_cell.length_a   1.000
_cell.length_b   1.000
_cell.length_c   1.000
_cell.angle_alpha   90.00
_cell.angle_beta   90.00
_cell.angle_gamma   90.00
#
_symmetry.space_group_name_H-M   'P 1'
#
loop_
_entity.id
_entity.type
_entity.pdbx_description
1 polymer ?
#
loop_
_entity_poly.entity_id
_entity_poly.type
_entity_poly.pdbx_seq_one_letter_code
_entity_poly.pdbx_strand_id
1 'polypeptide(L)'
;MKTKANVCKHIFTICALFFCMFVLSPAVVQAAEVTSTISVDRAAGKSTYTLKGLEPDKTSSFSLIVERKSDSKEVLKKEISLTQTNCVNGTYTGEISLEALNNEYSVFTAKAKIGDQTVALGELDYSIHDTHFAVKIDGTSSALSRTVTISNTDAADSVLIPGANKSIYVAAWPEGSDESAASVILAKTAYTEGGMTATASLAATANTYGNWNAKLVFEAANGTTTTLAKTTYSVEPTWTSFEVTKTAALEKKQKFGITLTGLKNVYGVSKVKYRVYDSQGKKVAAVTATSKKSGKVYYAEVSLKKLKYKFDNYTIKATITDVKGKAVLLNAPAVADIMVQNGTLSVTKKSNAKCTYSLKNVYVPGNIKKLQFVLYKMNGSKAKKQGVYEMKPKAGKKNISIKVANEDKGKFKLVVYAYTAWGKKVYLNEETYRLRKKDLGKNGWFYEKYNGKKYKFYYVNNVKQTDLTKILKLEKSSSSNTNKFYIEINRAASAVTIYYYNDKTGKYDIPVKTCSVSVGADTWTNAGTGGLHEHSSYTPLGTYTICTNGQSVKYTLKPMHEPDGSTVYARWATHFVGNVYFHSIAVGTQSHYALPASTYNRLGSPASAGCIRMTVADAKWIYDYTSTGNTVKVNKGNSKKPGPLGKAPTITSNVNYDPTDPAVPDSRKKADYKAKRISGYMTKKGVKVGY
;
A
#
# COMPACT_ATOMS: atom_id res chain seq x y z
N MET A 1 -61.85 9.98 -43.93
CA MET A 1 -63.23 10.32 -44.40
C MET A 1 -63.43 11.81 -44.15
N LYS A 2 -63.37 12.65 -45.19
CA LYS A 2 -64.48 13.00 -46.10
C LYS A 2 -65.46 14.01 -45.46
N THR A 3 -65.40 15.24 -45.98
CA THR A 3 -66.55 16.06 -46.46
C THR A 3 -67.52 16.63 -45.39
N LYS A 4 -68.24 17.74 -45.54
CA LYS A 4 -68.64 18.58 -46.69
C LYS A 4 -69.42 19.80 -46.18
N ALA A 5 -69.50 20.82 -47.04
CA ALA A 5 -70.69 21.63 -47.38
C ALA A 5 -71.22 22.64 -46.35
N ASN A 6 -71.18 23.94 -46.65
CA ASN A 6 -72.02 24.72 -47.58
C ASN A 6 -73.40 25.06 -46.99
N VAL A 7 -73.65 26.33 -46.62
CA VAL A 7 -74.17 27.43 -47.48
C VAL A 7 -75.70 27.49 -47.41
N CYS A 8 -76.23 28.58 -46.84
CA CYS A 8 -77.18 29.55 -47.43
C CYS A 8 -78.57 29.46 -46.73
N LYS A 9 -79.47 30.46 -46.66
CA LYS A 9 -79.87 31.54 -47.60
C LYS A 9 -81.06 32.29 -46.92
N HIS A 10 -81.41 33.55 -47.24
CA HIS A 10 -82.56 33.99 -48.09
C HIS A 10 -83.34 35.18 -47.44
N ILE A 11 -84.10 36.10 -48.08
CA ILE A 11 -84.52 36.55 -49.45
C ILE A 11 -85.23 37.93 -49.27
N PHE A 12 -85.39 38.73 -50.35
CA PHE A 12 -86.63 39.42 -50.87
C PHE A 12 -86.27 40.77 -51.54
N THR A 13 -86.74 41.26 -52.73
CA THR A 13 -87.77 40.91 -53.76
C THR A 13 -87.67 41.86 -55.01
N ILE A 14 -87.86 41.33 -56.24
CA ILE A 14 -88.71 41.70 -57.44
C ILE A 14 -89.01 43.18 -57.88
N CYS A 15 -88.84 43.54 -59.19
CA CYS A 15 -89.86 43.77 -60.26
C CYS A 15 -89.35 44.57 -61.50
N ALA A 16 -90.11 44.59 -62.62
CA ALA A 16 -89.69 44.88 -64.01
C ALA A 16 -90.31 46.13 -64.72
N LEU A 17 -89.75 46.45 -65.91
CA LEU A 17 -90.26 47.17 -67.12
C LEU A 17 -90.09 48.71 -67.37
N PHE A 18 -89.26 49.00 -68.40
CA PHE A 18 -89.31 50.01 -69.51
C PHE A 18 -89.70 51.51 -69.30
N PHE A 19 -88.79 52.45 -69.66
CA PHE A 19 -88.90 53.38 -70.82
C PHE A 19 -87.57 54.15 -71.08
N CYS A 20 -87.31 54.51 -72.34
CA CYS A 20 -86.09 55.14 -72.87
C CYS A 20 -85.88 56.60 -72.43
N MET A 21 -84.61 57.03 -72.30
CA MET A 21 -84.12 58.31 -72.84
C MET A 21 -82.59 58.32 -72.96
N PHE A 22 -82.12 58.64 -74.16
CA PHE A 22 -80.73 58.93 -74.50
C PHE A 22 -80.22 60.13 -73.70
N VAL A 23 -79.10 59.97 -72.99
CA VAL A 23 -78.16 61.07 -72.74
C VAL A 23 -76.75 60.52 -72.91
N LEU A 24 -76.12 60.86 -74.03
CA LEU A 24 -74.69 60.70 -74.26
C LEU A 24 -73.93 61.46 -73.17
N SER A 25 -73.25 60.72 -72.29
CA SER A 25 -72.23 61.26 -71.40
C SER A 25 -70.87 60.84 -71.95
N PRO A 26 -69.89 61.74 -72.05
CA PRO A 26 -68.58 61.43 -72.61
C PRO A 26 -67.88 60.37 -71.76
N ALA A 27 -67.19 59.44 -72.42
CA ALA A 27 -66.29 58.50 -71.77
C ALA A 27 -65.28 59.31 -70.93
N VAL A 28 -65.40 59.20 -69.61
CA VAL A 28 -64.34 59.62 -68.70
C VAL A 28 -63.20 58.64 -68.96
N VAL A 29 -62.18 59.09 -69.70
CA VAL A 29 -60.88 58.43 -69.71
C VAL A 29 -60.38 58.50 -68.28
N GLN A 30 -60.44 57.36 -67.58
CA GLN A 30 -59.88 57.21 -66.25
C GLN A 30 -58.37 57.47 -66.36
N ALA A 31 -57.88 58.48 -65.65
CA ALA A 31 -56.45 58.76 -65.56
C ALA A 31 -55.72 57.47 -65.12
N ALA A 32 -54.60 57.15 -65.77
CA ALA A 32 -53.83 55.97 -65.44
C ALA A 32 -53.48 55.98 -63.95
N GLU A 33 -53.98 54.99 -63.20
CA GLU A 33 -53.72 54.91 -61.76
C GLU A 33 -52.23 54.66 -61.53
N VAL A 34 -51.57 55.57 -60.80
CA VAL A 34 -50.15 55.43 -60.47
C VAL A 34 -49.98 54.19 -59.60
N THR A 35 -49.20 53.21 -60.08
CA THR A 35 -48.93 51.97 -59.36
C THR A 35 -47.49 51.95 -58.84
N SER A 36 -47.26 51.25 -57.73
CA SER A 36 -45.96 51.15 -57.08
C SER A 36 -45.57 49.69 -56.84
N THR A 37 -44.27 49.43 -56.88
CA THR A 37 -43.66 48.21 -56.35
C THR A 37 -42.40 48.55 -55.58
N ILE A 38 -42.11 47.83 -54.52
CA ILE A 38 -40.85 47.95 -53.78
C ILE A 38 -40.23 46.59 -53.55
N SER A 39 -38.91 46.51 -53.68
CA SER A 39 -38.11 45.33 -53.38
C SER A 39 -37.05 45.70 -52.36
N VAL A 40 -36.91 44.90 -51.30
CA VAL A 40 -35.98 45.13 -50.20
C VAL A 40 -34.83 44.13 -50.29
N ASP A 41 -33.62 44.62 -50.53
CA ASP A 41 -32.38 43.87 -50.36
C ASP A 41 -31.80 44.18 -48.98
N ARG A 42 -32.16 43.33 -48.00
CA ARG A 42 -31.66 43.45 -46.62
C ARG A 42 -30.14 43.31 -46.56
N ALA A 43 -29.54 42.43 -47.36
CA ALA A 43 -28.10 42.16 -47.31
C ALA A 43 -27.30 43.38 -47.77
N ALA A 44 -27.75 44.04 -48.84
CA ALA A 44 -27.15 45.29 -49.29
C ALA A 44 -27.57 46.51 -48.44
N GLY A 45 -28.66 46.40 -47.67
CA GLY A 45 -29.25 47.53 -46.94
C GLY A 45 -29.84 48.57 -47.90
N LYS A 46 -30.46 48.09 -48.99
CA LYS A 46 -30.98 48.90 -50.09
C LYS A 46 -32.37 48.43 -50.48
N SER A 47 -33.22 49.37 -50.85
CA SER A 47 -34.55 49.06 -51.36
C SER A 47 -34.80 49.83 -52.63
N THR A 48 -35.22 49.11 -53.65
CA THR A 48 -35.52 49.66 -54.98
C THR A 48 -37.02 49.80 -55.09
N TYR A 49 -37.50 51.03 -55.32
CA TYR A 49 -38.91 51.31 -55.57
C TYR A 49 -39.12 51.71 -57.01
N THR A 50 -40.22 51.27 -57.60
CA THR A 50 -40.64 51.64 -58.96
C THR A 50 -42.04 52.23 -58.90
N LEU A 51 -42.20 53.39 -59.52
CA LEU A 51 -43.48 54.04 -59.76
C LEU A 51 -43.79 53.96 -61.26
N LYS A 52 -45.00 53.56 -61.62
CA LYS A 52 -45.47 53.46 -63.01
C LYS A 52 -46.73 54.31 -63.20
N GLY A 53 -46.92 54.83 -64.42
CA GLY A 53 -48.04 55.71 -64.75
C GLY A 53 -47.78 57.18 -64.45
N LEU A 54 -46.51 57.58 -64.32
CA LEU A 54 -46.11 58.98 -64.14
C LEU A 54 -46.15 59.71 -65.49
N GLU A 55 -46.53 60.99 -65.48
CA GLU A 55 -46.52 61.87 -66.66
C GLU A 55 -45.56 63.05 -66.42
N PRO A 56 -44.28 62.95 -66.82
CA PRO A 56 -43.26 63.97 -66.54
C PRO A 56 -43.58 65.36 -67.11
N ASP A 57 -44.38 65.41 -68.18
CA ASP A 57 -44.80 66.67 -68.82
C ASP A 57 -45.90 67.41 -68.02
N LYS A 58 -46.57 66.71 -67.08
CA LYS A 58 -47.62 67.29 -66.20
C LYS A 58 -47.20 67.38 -64.73
N THR A 59 -46.34 66.46 -64.28
CA THR A 59 -45.82 66.44 -62.90
C THR A 59 -44.31 66.51 -62.93
N SER A 60 -43.75 67.65 -62.53
CA SER A 60 -42.30 67.92 -62.61
C SER A 60 -41.50 67.33 -61.44
N SER A 61 -42.14 66.93 -60.34
CA SER A 61 -41.50 66.27 -59.19
C SER A 61 -42.47 65.50 -58.31
N PHE A 62 -41.93 64.67 -57.42
CA PHE A 62 -42.68 64.09 -56.29
C PHE A 62 -41.83 64.09 -55.01
N SER A 63 -42.48 64.14 -53.85
CA SER A 63 -41.82 64.00 -52.55
C SER A 63 -41.73 62.53 -52.17
N LEU A 64 -40.54 61.97 -52.04
CA LEU A 64 -40.33 60.72 -51.33
C LEU A 64 -40.34 60.98 -49.83
N ILE A 65 -41.21 60.30 -49.10
CA ILE A 65 -41.32 60.38 -47.64
C ILE A 65 -41.14 58.97 -47.07
N VAL A 66 -40.23 58.82 -46.12
CA VAL A 66 -40.01 57.58 -45.37
C VAL A 66 -40.28 57.85 -43.91
N GLU A 67 -41.14 57.05 -43.32
CA GLU A 67 -41.57 57.14 -41.92
C GLU A 67 -41.18 55.88 -41.17
N ARG A 68 -40.75 56.02 -39.92
CA ARG A 68 -40.54 54.88 -39.04
C ARG A 68 -41.89 54.27 -38.68
N LYS A 69 -42.03 52.95 -38.84
CA LYS A 69 -43.31 52.25 -38.65
C LYS A 69 -43.80 52.31 -37.19
N SER A 70 -42.90 52.39 -36.22
CA SER A 70 -43.25 52.33 -34.79
C SER A 70 -43.89 53.60 -34.24
N ASP A 71 -43.55 54.78 -34.77
CA ASP A 71 -44.00 56.08 -34.25
C ASP A 71 -44.46 57.05 -35.37
N SER A 72 -44.47 56.61 -36.62
CA SER A 72 -44.77 57.41 -37.81
C SER A 72 -43.88 58.64 -37.97
N LYS A 73 -42.69 58.66 -37.35
CA LYS A 73 -41.74 59.76 -37.48
C LYS A 73 -41.15 59.78 -38.87
N GLU A 74 -41.23 60.93 -39.54
CA GLU A 74 -40.53 61.19 -40.81
C GLU A 74 -39.00 61.13 -40.56
N VAL A 75 -38.33 60.18 -41.21
CA VAL A 75 -36.87 59.98 -41.11
C VAL A 75 -36.14 60.40 -42.37
N LEU A 76 -36.84 60.47 -43.50
CA LEU A 76 -36.32 60.98 -44.76
C LEU A 76 -37.45 61.65 -45.53
N LYS A 77 -37.19 62.86 -46.02
CA LYS A 77 -38.01 63.53 -47.03
C LYS A 77 -37.10 64.08 -48.11
N LYS A 78 -37.37 63.69 -49.35
CA LYS A 78 -36.56 64.07 -50.51
C LYS A 78 -37.45 64.41 -51.69
N GLU A 79 -37.30 65.61 -52.23
CA GLU A 79 -37.92 65.98 -53.50
C GLU A 79 -37.16 65.35 -54.66
N ILE A 80 -37.89 64.70 -55.55
CA ILE A 80 -37.34 64.01 -56.73
C ILE A 80 -37.92 64.69 -57.97
N SER A 81 -37.07 65.37 -58.74
CA SER A 81 -37.45 65.95 -60.04
C SER A 81 -37.60 64.85 -61.09
N LEU A 82 -38.71 64.89 -61.82
CA LEU A 82 -39.00 64.00 -62.94
C LEU A 82 -38.53 64.64 -64.24
N THR A 83 -37.79 63.88 -65.04
CA THR A 83 -37.29 64.28 -66.35
C THR A 83 -37.53 63.13 -67.33
N GLN A 84 -37.55 63.42 -68.63
CA GLN A 84 -37.69 62.37 -69.64
C GLN A 84 -36.54 61.34 -69.60
N THR A 85 -35.40 61.67 -68.99
CA THR A 85 -34.25 60.76 -68.86
C THR A 85 -34.36 59.81 -67.67
N ASN A 86 -34.93 60.25 -66.54
CA ASN A 86 -35.04 59.43 -65.32
C ASN A 86 -36.43 58.77 -65.14
N CYS A 87 -37.43 59.18 -65.93
CA CYS A 87 -38.78 58.64 -65.92
C CYS A 87 -39.16 58.19 -67.34
N VAL A 88 -38.61 57.06 -67.77
CA VAL A 88 -38.78 56.52 -69.13
C VAL A 88 -40.12 55.80 -69.24
N ASN A 89 -40.93 56.14 -70.25
CA ASN A 89 -42.27 55.56 -70.47
C ASN A 89 -43.16 55.61 -69.21
N GLY A 90 -43.11 56.73 -68.48
CA GLY A 90 -43.88 56.93 -67.25
C GLY A 90 -43.47 56.01 -66.09
N THR A 91 -42.27 55.43 -66.14
CA THR A 91 -41.71 54.59 -65.08
C THR A 91 -40.48 55.25 -64.46
N TYR A 92 -40.53 55.51 -63.15
CA TYR A 92 -39.38 55.96 -62.36
C TYR A 92 -38.92 54.86 -61.41
N THR A 93 -37.62 54.61 -61.35
CA THR A 93 -37.01 53.69 -60.37
C THR A 93 -36.03 54.45 -59.49
N GLY A 94 -36.22 54.37 -58.18
CA GLY A 94 -35.34 54.98 -57.18
C GLY A 94 -34.83 53.97 -56.16
N GLU A 95 -33.82 54.38 -55.41
CA GLU A 95 -33.22 53.58 -54.33
C GLU A 95 -33.33 54.34 -52.99
N ILE A 96 -33.65 53.62 -51.94
CA ILE A 96 -33.55 54.06 -50.54
C ILE A 96 -32.49 53.18 -49.92
N SER A 97 -31.45 53.76 -49.32
CA SER A 97 -30.41 53.01 -48.61
C SER A 97 -30.56 53.20 -47.10
N LEU A 98 -30.13 52.20 -46.33
CA LEU A 98 -30.04 52.28 -44.88
C LEU A 98 -29.15 53.44 -44.41
N GLU A 99 -28.10 53.76 -45.18
CA GLU A 99 -27.24 54.93 -44.94
C GLU A 99 -28.01 56.24 -45.09
N ALA A 100 -28.89 56.37 -46.10
CA ALA A 100 -29.75 57.53 -46.27
C ALA A 100 -30.76 57.70 -45.13
N LEU A 101 -31.03 56.63 -44.37
CA LEU A 101 -31.82 56.63 -43.15
C LEU A 101 -30.94 56.75 -41.89
N ASN A 102 -29.74 57.33 -42.01
CA ASN A 102 -28.77 57.55 -40.93
C ASN A 102 -28.34 56.24 -40.22
N ASN A 103 -28.34 55.12 -40.93
CA ASN A 103 -28.07 53.78 -40.38
C ASN A 103 -28.98 53.44 -39.19
N GLU A 104 -30.23 53.89 -39.26
CA GLU A 104 -31.25 53.56 -38.28
C GLU A 104 -31.87 52.20 -38.60
N TYR A 105 -31.68 51.24 -37.70
CA TYR A 105 -32.17 49.87 -37.87
C TYR A 105 -33.61 49.74 -37.35
N SER A 106 -34.58 49.89 -38.25
CA SER A 106 -36.00 49.77 -37.94
C SER A 106 -36.79 49.26 -39.14
N VAL A 107 -38.10 49.05 -38.95
CA VAL A 107 -39.04 48.89 -40.06
C VAL A 107 -39.57 50.27 -40.42
N PHE A 108 -39.54 50.61 -41.71
CA PHE A 108 -40.04 51.87 -42.22
C PHE A 108 -41.16 51.66 -43.23
N THR A 109 -41.96 52.69 -43.47
CA THR A 109 -42.93 52.77 -44.54
C THR A 109 -42.51 53.87 -45.50
N ALA A 110 -42.52 53.60 -46.80
CA ALA A 110 -42.19 54.57 -47.82
C ALA A 110 -43.45 54.97 -48.60
N LYS A 111 -43.60 56.26 -48.89
CA LYS A 111 -44.68 56.82 -49.72
C LYS A 111 -44.15 57.90 -50.66
N ALA A 112 -44.79 58.02 -51.82
CA ALA A 112 -44.54 59.09 -52.78
C ALA A 112 -45.74 60.04 -52.80
N LYS A 113 -45.50 61.33 -52.55
CA LYS A 113 -46.50 62.37 -52.69
C LYS A 113 -46.35 63.07 -54.04
N ILE A 114 -47.35 62.93 -54.90
CA ILE A 114 -47.37 63.41 -56.29
C ILE A 114 -48.53 64.42 -56.39
N GLY A 115 -48.23 65.72 -56.31
CA GLY A 115 -49.27 66.74 -56.12
C GLY A 115 -50.08 66.49 -54.83
N ASP A 116 -51.40 66.33 -54.97
CA ASP A 116 -52.31 65.98 -53.86
C ASP A 116 -52.43 64.47 -53.61
N GLN A 117 -51.96 63.62 -54.53
CA GLN A 117 -52.03 62.17 -54.41
C GLN A 117 -50.88 61.63 -53.56
N THR A 118 -51.18 60.69 -52.66
CA THR A 118 -50.18 59.93 -51.90
C THR A 118 -50.23 58.46 -52.32
N VAL A 119 -49.12 57.93 -52.81
CA VAL A 119 -48.97 56.53 -53.24
C VAL A 119 -48.10 55.80 -52.21
N ALA A 120 -48.63 54.75 -51.59
CA ALA A 120 -47.84 53.89 -50.72
C ALA A 120 -46.85 53.08 -51.57
N LEU A 121 -45.56 53.12 -51.24
CA LEU A 121 -44.53 52.35 -51.93
C LEU A 121 -44.36 50.96 -51.29
N GLY A 122 -44.54 50.87 -49.97
CA GLY A 122 -44.49 49.63 -49.20
C GLY A 122 -43.60 49.73 -47.97
N GLU A 123 -43.35 48.58 -47.34
CA GLU A 123 -42.53 48.49 -46.13
C GLU A 123 -41.05 48.23 -46.47
N LEU A 124 -40.16 48.86 -45.71
CA LEU A 124 -38.72 48.70 -45.74
C LEU A 124 -38.29 48.06 -44.42
N ASP A 125 -38.07 46.75 -44.43
CA ASP A 125 -37.57 46.07 -43.24
C ASP A 125 -36.04 46.13 -43.19
N TYR A 126 -35.52 47.10 -42.44
CA TYR A 126 -34.12 47.18 -42.03
C TYR A 126 -33.92 46.91 -40.54
N SER A 127 -34.87 46.22 -39.90
CA SER A 127 -34.75 45.87 -38.50
C SER A 127 -33.69 44.78 -38.27
N ILE A 128 -33.05 44.80 -37.11
CA ILE A 128 -32.15 43.73 -36.67
C ILE A 128 -33.00 42.61 -36.07
N HIS A 129 -32.81 41.38 -36.54
CA HIS A 129 -33.49 40.20 -36.01
C HIS A 129 -32.67 39.60 -34.84
N ASP A 130 -32.60 40.33 -33.73
CA ASP A 130 -31.75 40.01 -32.58
C ASP A 130 -32.13 38.69 -31.89
N THR A 131 -33.41 38.32 -31.90
CA THR A 131 -33.91 37.05 -31.34
C THR A 131 -33.37 35.80 -32.03
N HIS A 132 -32.78 35.94 -33.22
CA HIS A 132 -32.22 34.82 -33.98
C HIS A 132 -30.73 34.62 -33.73
N PHE A 133 -30.12 35.40 -32.83
CA PHE A 133 -28.73 35.20 -32.43
C PHE A 133 -28.60 34.28 -31.23
N ALA A 134 -27.69 33.32 -31.33
CA ALA A 134 -27.12 32.63 -30.18
C ALA A 134 -25.62 32.88 -30.10
N VAL A 135 -25.12 33.08 -28.88
CA VAL A 135 -23.70 33.24 -28.59
C VAL A 135 -23.26 32.25 -27.51
N LYS A 136 -22.12 31.60 -27.75
CA LYS A 136 -21.50 30.65 -26.83
C LYS A 136 -20.03 30.98 -26.65
N ILE A 137 -19.55 30.94 -25.41
CA ILE A 137 -18.14 31.14 -25.07
C ILE A 137 -17.58 29.81 -24.54
N ASP A 138 -16.79 29.14 -25.37
CA ASP A 138 -16.20 27.84 -25.10
C ASP A 138 -14.73 27.93 -24.66
N GLY A 139 -14.28 26.87 -23.97
CA GLY A 139 -12.90 26.66 -23.53
C GLY A 139 -12.77 26.32 -22.04
N THR A 140 -11.61 25.80 -21.62
CA THR A 140 -11.38 25.41 -20.21
C THR A 140 -11.40 26.62 -19.29
N SER A 141 -12.08 26.61 -18.14
CA SER A 141 -12.22 27.78 -17.24
C SER A 141 -10.91 28.47 -16.82
N SER A 142 -9.76 27.81 -16.96
CA SER A 142 -8.42 28.36 -16.71
C SER A 142 -7.71 28.99 -17.92
N ALA A 143 -8.31 29.01 -19.11
CA ALA A 143 -7.67 29.53 -20.33
C ALA A 143 -7.83 31.05 -20.45
N LEU A 144 -6.75 31.71 -20.89
CA LEU A 144 -6.75 33.14 -21.21
C LEU A 144 -7.57 33.45 -22.46
N SER A 145 -7.46 32.57 -23.47
CA SER A 145 -8.21 32.67 -24.73
C SER A 145 -9.45 31.80 -24.71
N ARG A 146 -10.52 32.31 -25.32
CA ARG A 146 -11.84 31.66 -25.43
C ARG A 146 -12.27 31.59 -26.87
N THR A 147 -13.01 30.56 -27.22
CA THR A 147 -13.69 30.48 -28.52
C THR A 147 -15.08 31.06 -28.36
N VAL A 148 -15.37 32.13 -29.09
CA VAL A 148 -16.72 32.69 -29.21
C VAL A 148 -17.34 32.09 -30.46
N THR A 149 -18.49 31.44 -30.31
CA THR A 149 -19.30 30.93 -31.42
C THR A 149 -20.57 31.74 -31.49
N ILE A 150 -20.87 32.28 -32.67
CA ILE A 150 -22.07 33.04 -32.97
C ILE A 150 -22.83 32.25 -34.04
N SER A 151 -24.11 31.99 -33.80
CA SER A 151 -24.94 31.21 -34.72
C SER A 151 -26.29 31.87 -34.94
N ASN A 152 -26.82 31.69 -36.14
CA ASN A 152 -28.20 31.98 -36.45
C ASN A 152 -29.09 30.81 -36.00
N THR A 153 -30.11 31.07 -35.19
CA THR A 153 -31.05 30.05 -34.68
C THR A 153 -32.25 29.83 -35.61
N ASP A 154 -32.42 30.65 -36.64
CA ASP A 154 -33.45 30.50 -37.67
C ASP A 154 -32.82 30.47 -39.07
N ALA A 155 -32.69 29.27 -39.64
CA ALA A 155 -32.10 29.08 -40.95
C ALA A 155 -32.95 29.64 -42.10
N ALA A 156 -34.24 29.92 -41.89
CA ALA A 156 -35.10 30.53 -42.90
C ALA A 156 -34.81 32.03 -43.07
N ASP A 157 -34.24 32.66 -42.06
CA ASP A 157 -33.89 34.08 -42.04
C ASP A 157 -32.39 34.27 -42.23
N SER A 158 -31.96 34.44 -43.48
CA SER A 158 -30.53 34.43 -43.86
C SER A 158 -29.81 35.76 -43.65
N VAL A 159 -30.52 36.83 -43.27
CA VAL A 159 -29.94 38.18 -43.09
C VAL A 159 -30.42 38.80 -41.78
N LEU A 160 -29.65 38.58 -40.71
CA LEU A 160 -30.04 39.02 -39.36
C LEU A 160 -29.74 40.50 -39.10
N ILE A 161 -28.68 41.04 -39.72
CA ILE A 161 -28.32 42.47 -39.63
C ILE A 161 -28.28 43.03 -41.05
N PRO A 162 -29.09 44.03 -41.40
CA PRO A 162 -29.05 44.64 -42.74
C PRO A 162 -27.76 45.44 -43.06
N GLY A 163 -27.37 45.49 -44.34
CA GLY A 163 -26.26 46.31 -44.87
C GLY A 163 -24.90 45.60 -45.05
N ALA A 164 -23.93 46.19 -45.77
CA ALA A 164 -22.71 45.50 -46.19
C ALA A 164 -21.53 45.49 -45.18
N ASN A 165 -21.53 46.37 -44.16
CA ASN A 165 -20.42 46.56 -43.22
C ASN A 165 -20.85 46.32 -41.76
N LYS A 166 -20.90 45.04 -41.37
CA LYS A 166 -21.41 44.61 -40.06
C LYS A 166 -20.25 44.33 -39.12
N SER A 167 -20.17 45.04 -38.00
CA SER A 167 -19.15 44.75 -36.98
C SER A 167 -19.79 44.41 -35.64
N ILE A 168 -19.30 43.34 -35.02
CA ILE A 168 -19.73 42.89 -33.70
C ILE A 168 -18.55 42.88 -32.74
N TYR A 169 -18.84 42.96 -31.45
CA TYR A 169 -17.87 42.77 -30.38
C TYR A 169 -18.52 42.03 -29.22
N VAL A 170 -17.71 41.49 -28.31
CA VAL A 170 -18.21 40.85 -27.08
C VAL A 170 -17.67 41.59 -25.88
N ALA A 171 -18.58 42.03 -25.01
CA ALA A 171 -18.28 42.61 -23.71
C ALA A 171 -18.66 41.64 -22.60
N ALA A 172 -17.84 41.55 -21.55
CA ALA A 172 -18.05 40.65 -20.42
C ALA A 172 -17.75 41.30 -19.07
N TRP A 173 -18.51 40.91 -18.05
CA TRP A 173 -18.38 41.39 -16.67
C TRP A 173 -18.63 40.27 -15.66
N PRO A 174 -18.07 40.34 -14.44
CA PRO A 174 -18.32 39.33 -13.41
C PRO A 174 -19.81 39.23 -13.04
N GLU A 175 -20.30 38.02 -12.79
CA GLU A 175 -21.64 37.83 -12.24
C GLU A 175 -21.77 38.54 -10.87
N GLY A 176 -22.88 39.26 -10.67
CA GLY A 176 -23.13 40.08 -9.48
C GLY A 176 -22.49 41.48 -9.51
N SER A 177 -21.79 41.85 -10.59
CA SER A 177 -21.35 43.23 -10.83
C SER A 177 -22.25 43.98 -11.82
N ASP A 178 -22.17 45.31 -11.80
CA ASP A 178 -22.89 46.18 -12.73
C ASP A 178 -22.33 46.03 -14.15
N GLU A 179 -23.21 46.10 -15.16
CA GLU A 179 -22.84 45.96 -16.57
C GLU A 179 -21.89 47.09 -17.04
N SER A 180 -21.90 48.25 -16.38
CA SER A 180 -20.92 49.32 -16.62
C SER A 180 -19.47 48.91 -16.34
N ALA A 181 -19.23 47.82 -15.61
CA ALA A 181 -17.90 47.26 -15.38
C ALA A 181 -17.43 46.33 -16.53
N ALA A 182 -18.22 46.19 -17.61
CA ALA A 182 -17.91 45.31 -18.70
C ALA A 182 -16.61 45.70 -19.43
N SER A 183 -15.80 44.68 -19.73
CA SER A 183 -14.60 44.79 -20.54
C SER A 183 -14.82 44.11 -21.88
N VAL A 184 -14.31 44.70 -22.96
CA VAL A 184 -14.34 44.08 -24.29
C VAL A 184 -13.36 42.91 -24.32
N ILE A 185 -13.88 41.69 -24.53
CA ILE A 185 -13.10 40.45 -24.60
C ILE A 185 -12.91 39.96 -26.03
N LEU A 186 -13.81 40.34 -26.95
CA LEU A 186 -13.62 40.23 -28.40
C LEU A 186 -13.73 41.63 -28.97
N ALA A 187 -12.65 42.13 -29.55
CA ALA A 187 -12.64 43.43 -30.22
C ALA A 187 -13.57 43.44 -31.46
N LYS A 188 -13.86 44.63 -31.99
CA LYS A 188 -14.68 44.79 -33.20
C LYS A 188 -14.19 43.87 -34.32
N THR A 189 -15.05 42.96 -34.74
CA THR A 189 -14.79 41.93 -35.74
C THR A 189 -15.91 41.94 -36.77
N ALA A 190 -15.56 41.75 -38.05
CA ALA A 190 -16.56 41.65 -39.10
C ALA A 190 -17.50 40.45 -38.86
N TYR A 191 -18.81 40.67 -39.01
CA TYR A 191 -19.82 39.62 -38.87
C TYR A 191 -20.10 38.93 -40.21
N THR A 192 -20.21 37.61 -40.18
CA THR A 192 -20.57 36.78 -41.33
C THR A 192 -21.93 36.13 -41.09
N GLU A 193 -22.83 36.26 -42.07
CA GLU A 193 -24.16 35.62 -42.05
C GLU A 193 -24.05 34.10 -41.98
N GLY A 194 -25.05 33.46 -41.38
CA GLY A 194 -25.07 32.02 -41.14
C GLY A 194 -24.22 31.55 -39.95
N GLY A 195 -23.41 32.44 -39.37
CA GLY A 195 -22.65 32.19 -38.14
C GLY A 195 -21.14 32.32 -38.33
N MET A 196 -20.43 32.51 -37.21
CA MET A 196 -18.98 32.69 -37.19
C MET A 196 -18.36 32.19 -35.89
N THR A 197 -17.04 31.96 -35.92
CA THR A 197 -16.26 31.71 -34.71
C THR A 197 -15.11 32.72 -34.62
N ALA A 198 -14.79 33.15 -33.41
CA ALA A 198 -13.72 34.09 -33.13
C ALA A 198 -13.00 33.75 -31.83
N THR A 199 -11.76 34.24 -31.68
CA THR A 199 -11.00 34.05 -30.43
C THR A 199 -11.09 35.32 -29.58
N ALA A 200 -11.71 35.20 -28.40
CA ALA A 200 -11.72 36.25 -27.38
C ALA A 200 -10.53 36.09 -26.41
N SER A 201 -10.04 37.20 -25.86
CA SER A 201 -8.97 37.23 -24.86
C SER A 201 -9.44 37.86 -23.57
N LEU A 202 -9.20 37.19 -22.45
CA LEU A 202 -9.53 37.69 -21.12
C LEU A 202 -8.43 38.60 -20.53
N ALA A 203 -7.38 38.94 -21.29
CA ALA A 203 -6.23 39.69 -20.78
C ALA A 203 -6.59 41.07 -20.20
N ALA A 204 -7.54 41.75 -20.85
CA ALA A 204 -8.04 43.07 -20.47
C ALA A 204 -9.01 43.04 -19.28
N THR A 205 -9.50 41.86 -18.88
CA THR A 205 -10.45 41.74 -17.78
C THR A 205 -9.80 42.00 -16.41
N ALA A 206 -10.60 42.53 -15.48
CA ALA A 206 -10.26 42.52 -14.07
C ALA A 206 -9.94 41.08 -13.62
N ASN A 207 -9.01 40.92 -12.69
CA ASN A 207 -8.66 39.61 -12.15
C ASN A 207 -9.77 39.07 -11.24
N THR A 208 -10.92 38.67 -11.79
CA THR A 208 -12.05 38.16 -11.02
C THR A 208 -12.37 36.73 -11.42
N TYR A 209 -12.56 35.89 -10.40
CA TYR A 209 -12.82 34.46 -10.52
C TYR A 209 -14.30 34.19 -10.28
N GLY A 210 -14.79 33.07 -10.80
CA GLY A 210 -16.19 32.66 -10.74
C GLY A 210 -16.87 32.83 -12.09
N ASN A 211 -18.18 33.00 -12.06
CA ASN A 211 -19.01 33.16 -13.26
C ASN A 211 -18.95 34.59 -13.81
N TRP A 212 -19.09 34.69 -15.11
CA TRP A 212 -19.08 35.93 -15.88
C TRP A 212 -20.27 35.95 -16.82
N ASN A 213 -20.89 37.12 -16.92
CA ASN A 213 -21.86 37.45 -17.95
C ASN A 213 -21.11 37.96 -19.18
N ALA A 214 -21.63 37.65 -20.36
CA ALA A 214 -21.16 38.21 -21.62
C ALA A 214 -22.33 38.56 -22.54
N LYS A 215 -22.14 39.60 -23.34
CA LYS A 215 -23.10 39.98 -24.39
C LYS A 215 -22.40 40.16 -25.73
N LEU A 216 -23.05 39.68 -26.78
CA LEU A 216 -22.73 40.00 -28.16
C LEU A 216 -23.39 41.32 -28.51
N VAL A 217 -22.62 42.27 -29.03
CA VAL A 217 -23.09 43.60 -29.36
C VAL A 217 -22.77 43.91 -30.81
N PHE A 218 -23.76 44.47 -31.51
CA PHE A 218 -23.58 45.13 -32.78
C PHE A 218 -23.48 46.63 -32.57
N GLU A 219 -22.56 47.29 -33.28
CA GLU A 219 -22.45 48.75 -33.29
C GLU A 219 -22.69 49.24 -34.71
N ALA A 220 -23.75 50.02 -34.89
CA ALA A 220 -24.09 50.67 -36.14
C ALA A 220 -23.08 51.77 -36.49
N ALA A 221 -23.00 52.15 -37.77
CA ALA A 221 -22.09 53.21 -38.23
C ALA A 221 -22.36 54.58 -37.58
N ASN A 222 -23.59 54.81 -37.10
CA ASN A 222 -23.97 56.02 -36.36
C ASN A 222 -23.59 55.97 -34.85
N GLY A 223 -22.92 54.90 -34.40
CA GLY A 223 -22.50 54.70 -33.00
C GLY A 223 -23.55 54.05 -32.09
N THR A 224 -24.75 53.76 -32.60
CA THR A 224 -25.79 53.07 -31.82
C THR A 224 -25.40 51.62 -31.58
N THR A 225 -25.52 51.16 -30.33
CA THR A 225 -25.21 49.77 -29.96
C THR A 225 -26.48 48.96 -29.69
N THR A 226 -26.56 47.76 -30.26
CA THR A 226 -27.65 46.80 -30.04
C THR A 226 -27.10 45.51 -29.44
N THR A 227 -27.70 45.04 -28.35
CA THR A 227 -27.35 43.73 -27.77
C THR A 227 -28.06 42.65 -28.57
N LEU A 228 -27.29 41.77 -29.20
CA LEU A 228 -27.82 40.70 -30.05
C LEU A 228 -28.11 39.42 -29.25
N ALA A 229 -27.22 39.05 -28.34
CA ALA A 229 -27.38 37.85 -27.52
C ALA A 229 -26.60 37.96 -26.22
N LYS A 230 -26.98 37.17 -25.21
CA LYS A 230 -26.29 37.07 -23.92
C LYS A 230 -25.89 35.62 -23.63
N THR A 231 -24.82 35.44 -22.87
CA THR A 231 -24.34 34.12 -22.44
C THR A 231 -23.54 34.25 -21.15
N THR A 232 -23.16 33.11 -20.56
CA THR A 232 -22.30 33.06 -19.37
C THR A 232 -21.13 32.11 -19.58
N TYR A 233 -20.05 32.35 -18.85
CA TYR A 233 -18.88 31.46 -18.79
C TYR A 233 -18.19 31.56 -17.43
N SER A 234 -17.30 30.62 -17.10
CA SER A 234 -16.61 30.60 -15.80
C SER A 234 -15.09 30.78 -15.94
N VAL A 235 -14.53 31.53 -14.99
CA VAL A 235 -13.10 31.79 -14.83
C VAL A 235 -12.62 31.15 -13.53
N GLU A 236 -11.96 30.00 -13.64
CA GLU A 236 -11.49 29.23 -12.49
C GLU A 236 -10.14 28.54 -12.79
N PRO A 237 -9.27 28.37 -11.79
CA PRO A 237 -8.09 27.53 -11.95
C PRO A 237 -8.46 26.07 -12.23
N THR A 238 -7.67 25.37 -13.03
CA THR A 238 -7.79 23.92 -13.23
C THR A 238 -6.48 23.22 -12.90
N TRP A 239 -6.52 21.95 -12.51
CA TRP A 239 -5.34 21.15 -12.21
C TRP A 239 -5.62 19.68 -12.49
N THR A 240 -4.57 18.89 -12.68
CA THR A 240 -4.71 17.45 -12.97
C THR A 240 -4.70 16.61 -11.69
N SER A 241 -3.87 16.96 -10.69
CA SER A 241 -3.88 16.25 -9.42
C SER A 241 -3.41 17.11 -8.24
N PHE A 242 -3.93 16.82 -7.04
CA PHE A 242 -3.55 17.44 -5.79
C PHE A 242 -3.41 16.37 -4.69
N GLU A 243 -2.17 16.01 -4.38
CA GLU A 243 -1.86 14.76 -3.68
C GLU A 243 -0.92 14.94 -2.49
N VAL A 244 -1.03 14.02 -1.54
CA VAL A 244 -0.11 13.86 -0.41
C VAL A 244 0.74 12.61 -0.60
N THR A 245 2.04 12.73 -0.39
CA THR A 245 3.00 11.63 -0.54
C THR A 245 3.75 11.33 0.76
N LYS A 246 3.88 10.05 1.11
CA LYS A 246 4.55 9.55 2.32
C LYS A 246 5.61 8.51 1.97
N THR A 247 6.67 8.95 1.30
CA THR A 247 7.75 8.04 0.90
C THR A 247 8.62 7.66 2.10
N ALA A 248 9.34 6.54 2.02
CA ALA A 248 10.26 6.11 3.09
C ALA A 248 11.32 7.18 3.43
N ALA A 249 11.75 7.98 2.43
CA ALA A 249 12.69 9.08 2.62
C ALA A 249 12.08 10.25 3.42
N LEU A 250 10.82 10.60 3.12
CA LEU A 250 10.07 11.64 3.85
C LEU A 250 9.77 11.19 5.28
N GLU A 251 9.35 9.94 5.46
CA GLU A 251 9.09 9.33 6.77
C GLU A 251 10.35 9.33 7.66
N LYS A 252 11.53 9.02 7.09
CA LYS A 252 12.82 9.11 7.80
C LYS A 252 13.12 10.53 8.27
N LYS A 253 12.69 11.55 7.51
CA LYS A 253 12.81 12.97 7.84
C LYS A 253 11.64 13.49 8.70
N GLN A 254 10.68 12.63 9.07
CA GLN A 254 9.46 13.01 9.80
C GLN A 254 8.65 14.08 9.05
N LYS A 255 8.45 13.87 7.75
CA LYS A 255 7.76 14.78 6.84
C LYS A 255 6.77 14.02 5.96
N PHE A 256 5.84 14.74 5.36
CA PHE A 256 5.09 14.31 4.17
C PHE A 256 5.18 15.38 3.09
N GLY A 257 5.02 14.98 1.83
CA GLY A 257 5.04 15.86 0.67
C GLY A 257 3.64 16.22 0.23
N ILE A 258 3.48 17.43 -0.31
CA ILE A 258 2.26 17.93 -0.94
C ILE A 258 2.62 18.31 -2.37
N THR A 259 1.88 17.79 -3.34
CA THR A 259 2.13 18.01 -4.76
C THR A 259 0.85 18.46 -5.45
N LEU A 260 0.90 19.60 -6.14
CA LEU A 260 -0.13 20.06 -7.07
C LEU A 260 0.45 20.02 -8.48
N THR A 261 -0.19 19.29 -9.39
CA THR A 261 0.30 19.04 -10.75
C THR A 261 -0.67 19.59 -11.78
N GLY A 262 -0.13 20.14 -12.87
CA GLY A 262 -0.92 20.57 -14.02
C GLY A 262 -1.78 21.80 -13.76
N LEU A 263 -1.42 22.62 -12.76
CA LEU A 263 -2.15 23.84 -12.43
C LEU A 263 -2.10 24.82 -13.62
N LYS A 264 -3.28 25.23 -14.09
CA LYS A 264 -3.51 26.28 -15.07
C LYS A 264 -4.38 27.36 -14.43
N ASN A 265 -4.09 28.62 -14.75
CA ASN A 265 -4.81 29.77 -14.23
C ASN A 265 -4.86 30.88 -15.30
N VAL A 266 -6.03 31.50 -15.49
CA VAL A 266 -6.25 32.53 -16.52
C VAL A 266 -5.24 33.65 -16.42
N TYR A 267 -4.96 34.13 -15.21
CA TYR A 267 -4.09 35.27 -14.93
C TYR A 267 -2.66 34.86 -14.54
N GLY A 268 -2.21 33.66 -14.91
CA GLY A 268 -0.88 33.14 -14.53
C GLY A 268 -0.73 32.86 -13.03
N VAL A 269 0.39 32.26 -12.61
CA VAL A 269 0.59 31.86 -11.21
C VAL A 269 1.87 32.50 -10.66
N SER A 270 1.72 33.36 -9.65
CA SER A 270 2.84 33.93 -8.92
C SER A 270 3.29 33.04 -7.76
N LYS A 271 2.33 32.49 -7.00
CA LYS A 271 2.63 31.78 -5.75
C LYS A 271 1.55 30.77 -5.41
N VAL A 272 1.97 29.62 -4.87
CA VAL A 272 1.07 28.61 -4.32
C VAL A 272 1.37 28.41 -2.84
N LYS A 273 0.35 28.52 -1.99
CA LYS A 273 0.45 28.32 -0.54
C LYS A 273 -0.50 27.21 -0.10
N TYR A 274 0.04 26.18 0.54
CA TYR A 274 -0.75 25.13 1.18
C TYR A 274 -1.05 25.51 2.62
N ARG A 275 -2.32 25.46 2.99
CA ARG A 275 -2.82 25.63 4.36
C ARG A 275 -3.27 24.28 4.89
N VAL A 276 -2.75 23.90 6.05
CA VAL A 276 -3.01 22.61 6.70
C VAL A 276 -3.93 22.85 7.89
N TYR A 277 -5.02 22.11 7.92
CA TYR A 277 -6.05 22.14 8.95
C TYR A 277 -6.08 20.79 9.67
N ASP A 278 -6.25 20.80 10.99
CA ASP A 278 -6.47 19.59 11.77
C ASP A 278 -7.90 19.05 11.58
N SER A 279 -8.21 17.89 12.18
CA SER A 279 -9.55 17.28 12.05
C SER A 279 -10.69 18.11 12.65
N GLN A 280 -10.37 19.11 13.46
CA GLN A 280 -11.33 20.07 14.03
C GLN A 280 -11.53 21.30 13.12
N GLY A 281 -10.87 21.34 11.94
CA GLY A 281 -10.95 22.46 11.01
C GLY A 281 -10.09 23.66 11.40
N LYS A 282 -9.24 23.55 12.43
CA LYS A 282 -8.33 24.63 12.84
C LYS A 282 -7.08 24.62 11.98
N LYS A 283 -6.71 25.78 11.44
CA LYS A 283 -5.47 25.96 10.69
C LYS A 283 -4.25 25.78 11.62
N VAL A 284 -3.46 24.74 11.39
CA VAL A 284 -2.29 24.39 12.21
C VAL A 284 -0.95 24.70 11.54
N ALA A 285 -0.92 24.79 10.21
CA ALA A 285 0.29 25.17 9.48
C ALA A 285 -0.02 25.82 8.12
N ALA A 286 0.96 26.54 7.59
CA ALA A 286 0.98 26.97 6.20
C ALA A 286 2.40 26.80 5.63
N VAL A 287 2.51 26.37 4.38
CA VAL A 287 3.78 26.22 3.66
C VAL A 287 3.64 26.78 2.25
N THR A 288 4.66 27.49 1.78
CA THR A 288 4.72 27.96 0.38
C THR A 288 5.33 26.84 -0.46
N ALA A 289 4.69 26.55 -1.60
CA ALA A 289 5.19 25.55 -2.53
C ALA A 289 6.32 26.11 -3.40
N THR A 290 7.29 25.28 -3.70
CA THR A 290 8.32 25.56 -4.69
C THR A 290 7.83 25.09 -6.06
N SER A 291 7.92 25.98 -7.05
CA SER A 291 7.66 25.65 -8.45
C SER A 291 8.78 24.73 -8.97
N LYS A 292 8.41 23.66 -9.66
CA LYS A 292 9.29 22.68 -10.29
C LYS A 292 8.82 22.41 -11.72
N LYS A 293 9.74 21.89 -12.55
CA LYS A 293 9.47 21.56 -13.97
C LYS A 293 8.83 22.73 -14.72
N SER A 294 9.43 23.92 -14.59
CA SER A 294 8.97 25.15 -15.25
C SER A 294 7.50 25.49 -14.96
N GLY A 295 7.09 25.47 -13.68
CA GLY A 295 5.72 25.84 -13.29
C GLY A 295 4.67 24.74 -13.41
N LYS A 296 5.03 23.54 -13.90
CA LYS A 296 4.08 22.42 -14.07
C LYS A 296 3.75 21.70 -12.77
N VAL A 297 4.62 21.79 -11.76
CA VAL A 297 4.47 21.10 -10.46
C VAL A 297 4.78 22.06 -9.31
N TYR A 298 3.89 22.14 -8.34
CA TYR A 298 4.10 22.91 -7.10
C TYR A 298 4.26 21.93 -5.93
N TYR A 299 5.44 21.93 -5.32
CA TYR A 299 5.79 20.94 -4.29
C TYR A 299 6.16 21.60 -2.97
N ALA A 300 5.69 21.05 -1.85
CA ALA A 300 6.14 21.42 -0.52
C ALA A 300 6.29 20.19 0.39
N GLU A 301 7.15 20.29 1.38
CA GLU A 301 7.23 19.33 2.48
C GLU A 301 6.66 19.93 3.76
N VAL A 302 5.87 19.16 4.51
CA VAL A 302 5.37 19.53 5.84
C VAL A 302 6.02 18.61 6.88
N SER A 303 6.67 19.18 7.88
CA SER A 303 7.27 18.41 8.97
C SER A 303 6.26 18.14 10.09
N LEU A 304 6.34 16.94 10.68
CA LEU A 304 5.54 16.58 11.85
C LEU A 304 5.83 17.49 13.04
N LYS A 305 7.07 18.02 13.16
CA LYS A 305 7.43 19.03 14.16
C LYS A 305 6.56 20.29 14.04
N LYS A 306 6.31 20.77 12.81
CA LYS A 306 5.45 21.93 12.55
C LYS A 306 4.01 21.68 12.99
N LEU A 307 3.58 20.43 12.96
CA LEU A 307 2.26 19.95 13.42
C LEU A 307 2.28 19.53 14.90
N LYS A 308 3.33 19.90 15.65
CA LYS A 308 3.52 19.56 17.08
C LYS A 308 3.45 18.05 17.35
N TYR A 309 3.85 17.23 16.37
CA TYR A 309 3.84 15.77 16.43
C TYR A 309 2.47 15.16 16.79
N LYS A 310 1.38 15.85 16.44
CA LYS A 310 0.03 15.33 16.59
C LYS A 310 -0.27 14.32 15.48
N PHE A 311 -0.80 13.17 15.88
CA PHE A 311 -1.36 12.20 14.96
C PHE A 311 -2.79 12.62 14.66
N ASP A 312 -3.09 12.89 13.39
CA ASP A 312 -4.37 13.43 12.97
C ASP A 312 -4.58 13.22 11.46
N ASN A 313 -5.82 13.39 11.00
CA ASN A 313 -6.17 13.48 9.59
C ASN A 313 -6.21 14.94 9.17
N TYR A 314 -5.17 15.40 8.49
CA TYR A 314 -5.06 16.81 8.13
C TYR A 314 -5.68 17.08 6.76
N THR A 315 -6.53 18.12 6.70
CA THR A 315 -7.05 18.66 5.44
C THR A 315 -6.09 19.73 4.91
N ILE A 316 -5.73 19.65 3.64
CA ILE A 316 -4.82 20.58 2.99
C ILE A 316 -5.59 21.33 1.92
N LYS A 317 -5.63 22.65 2.04
CA LYS A 317 -6.21 23.54 1.02
C LYS A 317 -5.11 24.31 0.33
N ALA A 318 -5.17 24.43 -0.99
CA ALA A 318 -4.23 25.21 -1.78
C ALA A 318 -4.81 26.59 -2.09
N THR A 319 -3.99 27.62 -1.96
CA THR A 319 -4.32 28.98 -2.39
C THR A 319 -3.31 29.46 -3.39
N ILE A 320 -3.83 29.93 -4.51
CA ILE A 320 -3.07 30.41 -5.66
C ILE A 320 -3.11 31.93 -5.61
N THR A 321 -1.96 32.57 -5.69
CA THR A 321 -1.85 34.01 -5.94
C THR A 321 -1.48 34.19 -7.41
N ASP A 322 -2.30 34.92 -8.16
CA ASP A 322 -2.03 35.26 -9.56
C ASP A 322 -0.94 36.33 -9.69
N VAL A 323 -0.52 36.64 -10.93
CA VAL A 323 0.53 37.64 -11.19
C VAL A 323 0.07 39.07 -10.90
N LYS A 324 -1.25 39.30 -10.81
CA LYS A 324 -1.89 40.56 -10.44
C LYS A 324 -2.12 40.66 -8.91
N GLY A 325 -1.64 39.68 -8.13
CA GLY A 325 -1.67 39.68 -6.67
C GLY A 325 -2.94 39.13 -6.00
N LYS A 326 -3.98 38.73 -6.75
CA LYS A 326 -5.21 38.21 -6.15
C LYS A 326 -5.06 36.75 -5.74
N ALA A 327 -5.61 36.41 -4.58
CA ALA A 327 -5.54 35.07 -4.02
C ALA A 327 -6.88 34.33 -4.18
N VAL A 328 -6.84 33.12 -4.75
CA VAL A 328 -7.99 32.23 -4.90
C VAL A 328 -7.74 30.89 -4.19
N LEU A 329 -8.76 30.37 -3.51
CA LEU A 329 -8.72 29.07 -2.85
C LEU A 329 -9.21 27.99 -3.83
N LEU A 330 -8.47 26.89 -3.96
CA LEU A 330 -8.94 25.76 -4.75
C LEU A 330 -10.11 25.05 -4.04
N ASN A 331 -11.10 24.62 -4.81
CA ASN A 331 -12.35 24.04 -4.30
C ASN A 331 -12.21 22.58 -3.81
N ALA A 332 -11.19 21.84 -4.24
CA ALA A 332 -10.92 20.48 -3.80
C ALA A 332 -9.70 20.41 -2.86
N PRO A 333 -9.85 19.96 -1.60
CA PRO A 333 -8.73 19.76 -0.69
C PRO A 333 -8.02 18.40 -0.93
N ALA A 334 -6.78 18.29 -0.47
CA ALA A 334 -6.08 17.02 -0.30
C ALA A 334 -6.11 16.59 1.17
N VAL A 335 -5.91 15.30 1.45
CA VAL A 335 -5.90 14.75 2.83
C VAL A 335 -4.57 14.09 3.14
N ALA A 336 -3.99 14.43 4.28
CA ALA A 336 -2.84 13.76 4.86
C ALA A 336 -3.26 12.95 6.10
N ASP A 337 -3.46 11.65 5.93
CA ASP A 337 -3.70 10.72 7.04
C ASP A 337 -2.42 10.48 7.85
N ILE A 338 -2.26 11.18 8.97
CA ILE A 338 -1.11 11.04 9.87
C ILE A 338 -1.55 10.30 11.13
N MET A 339 -2.36 9.25 10.98
CA MET A 339 -2.80 8.41 12.08
C MET A 339 -1.89 7.19 12.31
N VAL A 340 -1.89 6.72 13.55
CA VAL A 340 -1.24 5.45 13.91
C VAL A 340 -2.14 4.30 13.49
N GLN A 341 -1.56 3.31 12.80
CA GLN A 341 -2.20 2.02 12.58
C GLN A 341 -1.61 1.01 13.55
N ASN A 342 -2.43 0.61 14.52
CA ASN A 342 -2.04 -0.24 15.65
C ASN A 342 -1.56 -1.64 15.23
N GLY A 343 -2.01 -2.12 14.08
CA GLY A 343 -1.71 -3.47 13.59
C GLY A 343 -2.38 -4.58 14.39
N THR A 344 -2.17 -5.82 13.96
CA THR A 344 -2.71 -7.03 14.60
C THR A 344 -1.61 -7.76 15.35
N LEU A 345 -1.81 -7.98 16.65
CA LEU A 345 -0.92 -8.76 17.49
C LEU A 345 -1.37 -10.22 17.56
N SER A 346 -0.43 -11.15 17.55
CA SER A 346 -0.71 -12.56 17.80
C SER A 346 0.46 -13.24 18.52
N VAL A 347 0.13 -14.27 19.31
CA VAL A 347 1.12 -15.08 20.05
C VAL A 347 1.05 -16.53 19.59
N THR A 348 2.15 -17.02 19.02
CA THR A 348 2.30 -18.44 18.67
C THR A 348 3.10 -19.16 19.73
N LYS A 349 2.50 -20.17 20.37
CA LYS A 349 3.20 -21.06 21.31
C LYS A 349 4.09 -22.01 20.52
N LYS A 350 5.32 -22.18 20.96
CA LYS A 350 6.29 -23.15 20.45
C LYS A 350 6.63 -24.14 21.57
N SER A 351 7.33 -25.21 21.23
CA SER A 351 7.84 -26.14 22.22
C SER A 351 8.83 -25.45 23.17
N ASN A 352 9.00 -26.03 24.36
CA ASN A 352 10.03 -25.67 25.33
C ASN A 352 9.88 -24.25 25.87
N ALA A 353 8.65 -23.90 26.29
CA ALA A 353 8.34 -22.60 26.87
C ALA A 353 8.58 -21.41 25.93
N LYS A 354 8.79 -21.62 24.63
CA LYS A 354 9.05 -20.53 23.68
C LYS A 354 7.75 -19.99 23.11
N CYS A 355 7.66 -18.67 22.98
CA CYS A 355 6.58 -17.98 22.29
C CYS A 355 7.17 -17.12 21.18
N THR A 356 6.47 -17.06 20.04
CA THR A 356 6.71 -16.04 19.01
C THR A 356 5.63 -14.99 19.12
N TYR A 357 6.02 -13.75 19.39
CA TYR A 357 5.12 -12.60 19.35
C TYR A 357 5.20 -11.98 17.96
N SER A 358 4.07 -11.82 17.29
CA SER A 358 4.00 -11.31 15.92
C SER A 358 3.07 -10.10 15.85
N LEU A 359 3.59 -8.98 15.36
CA LEU A 359 2.82 -7.76 15.07
C LEU A 359 2.79 -7.55 13.55
N LYS A 360 1.59 -7.51 12.98
CA LYS A 360 1.37 -7.36 11.53
C LYS A 360 0.68 -6.02 11.24
N ASN A 361 0.96 -5.44 10.08
CA ASN A 361 0.32 -4.22 9.55
C ASN A 361 0.38 -3.02 10.51
N VAL A 362 1.46 -2.92 11.29
CA VAL A 362 1.71 -1.73 12.12
C VAL A 362 2.25 -0.59 11.24
N TYR A 363 1.75 0.62 11.46
CA TYR A 363 2.30 1.85 10.89
C TYR A 363 2.25 2.97 11.94
N VAL A 364 3.37 3.68 12.08
CA VAL A 364 3.48 4.86 12.95
C VAL A 364 4.17 5.94 12.12
N PRO A 365 3.53 7.11 11.90
CA PRO A 365 4.12 8.21 11.15
C PRO A 365 5.47 8.66 11.73
N GLY A 366 6.43 8.95 10.86
CA GLY A 366 7.79 9.36 11.21
C GLY A 366 8.69 8.23 11.69
N ASN A 367 8.41 7.00 11.26
CA ASN A 367 9.10 5.75 11.58
C ASN A 367 9.08 5.34 13.06
N ILE A 368 9.12 4.02 13.27
CA ILE A 368 9.24 3.41 14.60
C ILE A 368 10.71 3.36 14.99
N LYS A 369 11.09 4.10 16.04
CA LYS A 369 12.45 4.07 16.62
C LYS A 369 12.71 2.73 17.31
N LYS A 370 11.72 2.26 18.07
CA LYS A 370 11.80 1.04 18.89
C LYS A 370 10.42 0.49 19.16
N LEU A 371 10.28 -0.83 19.13
CA LEU A 371 9.13 -1.55 19.68
C LEU A 371 9.46 -2.11 21.05
N GLN A 372 8.48 -2.10 21.94
CA GLN A 372 8.58 -2.62 23.30
C GLN A 372 7.43 -3.58 23.56
N PHE A 373 7.75 -4.85 23.73
CA PHE A 373 6.83 -5.92 24.10
C PHE A 373 6.92 -6.13 25.60
N VAL A 374 5.88 -5.76 26.34
CA VAL A 374 5.82 -5.88 27.80
C VAL A 374 4.97 -7.08 28.16
N LEU A 375 5.58 -8.06 28.83
CA LEU A 375 4.91 -9.29 29.25
C LEU A 375 4.47 -9.16 30.72
N TYR A 376 3.21 -9.48 30.98
CA TYR A 376 2.61 -9.55 32.31
C TYR A 376 2.09 -10.96 32.57
N LYS A 377 2.27 -11.45 33.80
CA LYS A 377 1.62 -12.66 34.32
C LYS A 377 0.35 -12.22 35.03
N MET A 378 -0.76 -12.86 34.66
CA MET A 378 -2.09 -12.52 35.16
C MET A 378 -2.45 -13.44 36.33
N ASN A 379 -2.92 -12.85 37.42
CA ASN A 379 -3.57 -13.54 38.53
C ASN A 379 -4.95 -12.92 38.75
N GLY A 380 -5.98 -13.54 38.16
CA GLY A 380 -7.29 -12.89 38.02
C GLY A 380 -7.18 -11.60 37.19
N SER A 381 -7.62 -10.49 37.77
CA SER A 381 -7.51 -9.13 37.21
C SER A 381 -6.14 -8.48 37.45
N LYS A 382 -5.33 -8.98 38.40
CA LYS A 382 -4.02 -8.40 38.74
C LYS A 382 -2.96 -8.81 37.72
N ALA A 383 -2.16 -7.84 37.26
CA ALA A 383 -1.09 -8.05 36.30
C ALA A 383 0.29 -7.78 36.95
N LYS A 384 1.16 -8.80 37.01
CA LYS A 384 2.55 -8.65 37.47
C LYS A 384 3.50 -8.65 36.27
N LYS A 385 4.26 -7.57 36.07
CA LYS A 385 5.24 -7.47 34.99
C LYS A 385 6.30 -8.57 35.12
N GLN A 386 6.55 -9.29 34.03
CA GLN A 386 7.55 -10.38 33.95
C GLN A 386 8.79 -9.97 33.17
N GLY A 387 8.62 -9.16 32.13
CA GLY A 387 9.74 -8.81 31.27
C GLY A 387 9.37 -7.73 30.25
N VAL A 388 10.41 -7.14 29.68
CA VAL A 388 10.34 -6.18 28.58
C VAL A 388 11.29 -6.64 27.50
N TYR A 389 10.77 -6.79 26.28
CA TYR A 389 11.57 -7.18 25.13
C TYR A 389 11.53 -6.06 24.11
N GLU A 390 12.70 -5.54 23.76
CA GLU A 390 12.82 -4.39 22.88
C GLU A 390 13.46 -4.79 21.57
N MET A 391 13.04 -4.13 20.49
CA MET A 391 13.70 -4.29 19.20
C MET A 391 13.56 -3.03 18.36
N LYS A 392 14.53 -2.80 17.47
CA LYS A 392 14.43 -1.79 16.42
C LYS A 392 13.90 -2.46 15.15
N PRO A 393 12.66 -2.18 14.72
CA PRO A 393 12.16 -2.74 13.47
C PRO A 393 12.90 -2.15 12.27
N LYS A 394 13.08 -2.95 11.21
CA LYS A 394 13.52 -2.42 9.92
C LYS A 394 12.42 -1.51 9.36
N ALA A 395 12.80 -0.34 8.84
CA ALA A 395 11.86 0.61 8.27
C ALA A 395 11.02 -0.06 7.16
N GLY A 396 9.71 0.24 7.12
CA GLY A 396 8.77 -0.31 6.14
C GLY A 396 8.36 -1.78 6.35
N LYS A 397 8.93 -2.50 7.32
CA LYS A 397 8.57 -3.91 7.56
C LYS A 397 7.22 -4.01 8.27
N LYS A 398 6.19 -4.44 7.53
CA LYS A 398 4.82 -4.61 8.05
C LYS A 398 4.67 -5.76 9.06
N ASN A 399 5.52 -6.79 8.95
CA ASN A 399 5.45 -8.00 9.78
C ASN A 399 6.69 -8.13 10.66
N ILE A 400 6.50 -8.04 11.96
CA ILE A 400 7.57 -8.00 12.95
C ILE A 400 7.35 -9.16 13.93
N SER A 401 8.41 -9.91 14.22
CA SER A 401 8.33 -11.00 15.19
C SER A 401 9.56 -11.07 16.09
N ILE A 402 9.32 -11.48 17.33
CA ILE A 402 10.35 -11.77 18.32
C ILE A 402 10.05 -13.11 18.99
N LYS A 403 11.11 -13.89 19.24
CA LYS A 403 11.04 -15.16 19.97
C LYS A 403 11.46 -14.91 21.41
N VAL A 404 10.64 -15.36 22.35
CA VAL A 404 10.81 -15.11 23.78
C VAL A 404 10.60 -16.42 24.54
N ALA A 405 11.46 -16.70 25.52
CA ALA A 405 11.22 -17.77 26.48
C ALA A 405 10.25 -17.27 27.56
N ASN A 406 9.23 -18.07 27.86
CA ASN A 406 8.24 -17.86 28.91
C ASN A 406 8.09 -19.17 29.69
N GLU A 407 8.99 -19.36 30.66
CA GLU A 407 9.24 -20.63 31.37
C GLU A 407 8.18 -20.97 32.43
N ASP A 408 7.25 -20.05 32.65
CA ASP A 408 6.18 -20.19 33.63
C ASP A 408 4.87 -20.66 32.99
N LYS A 409 4.18 -21.58 33.68
CA LYS A 409 2.77 -21.86 33.38
C LYS A 409 1.89 -20.73 33.91
N GLY A 410 0.79 -20.45 33.21
CA GLY A 410 -0.19 -19.44 33.64
C GLY A 410 -0.86 -18.70 32.50
N LYS A 411 -1.68 -17.71 32.86
CA LYS A 411 -2.27 -16.74 31.93
C LYS A 411 -1.34 -15.52 31.84
N PHE A 412 -1.12 -15.01 30.64
CA PHE A 412 -0.22 -13.91 30.36
C PHE A 412 -0.90 -12.88 29.50
N LYS A 413 -0.56 -11.61 29.70
CA LYS A 413 -0.93 -10.50 28.83
C LYS A 413 0.32 -9.88 28.23
N LEU A 414 0.33 -9.75 26.92
CA LEU A 414 1.39 -9.10 26.15
C LEU A 414 0.87 -7.74 25.69
N VAL A 415 1.56 -6.66 26.03
CA VAL A 415 1.22 -5.31 25.57
C VAL A 415 2.36 -4.78 24.72
N VAL A 416 2.06 -4.20 23.56
CA VAL A 416 3.06 -3.70 22.62
C VAL A 416 2.95 -2.19 22.47
N TYR A 417 4.09 -1.52 22.63
CA TYR A 417 4.24 -0.09 22.42
C TYR A 417 5.25 0.19 21.31
N ALA A 418 5.01 1.25 20.54
CA ALA A 418 6.03 1.89 19.70
C ALA A 418 6.58 3.13 20.39
N TYR A 419 7.86 3.41 20.16
CA TYR A 419 8.46 4.71 20.39
C TYR A 419 8.70 5.35 19.03
N THR A 420 8.20 6.57 18.86
CA THR A 420 8.45 7.37 17.66
C THR A 420 9.90 7.84 17.62
N ALA A 421 10.35 8.35 16.48
CA ALA A 421 11.68 8.94 16.36
C ALA A 421 11.92 10.14 17.30
N TRP A 422 10.86 10.85 17.72
CA TRP A 422 10.91 11.94 18.71
C TRP A 422 10.59 11.48 20.14
N GLY A 423 10.57 10.17 20.42
CA GLY A 423 10.50 9.63 21.78
C GLY A 423 9.10 9.49 22.37
N LYS A 424 8.03 9.83 21.64
CA LYS A 424 6.65 9.62 22.10
C LYS A 424 6.35 8.12 22.17
N LYS A 425 5.84 7.68 23.33
CA LYS A 425 5.35 6.33 23.54
C LYS A 425 3.92 6.22 22.99
N VAL A 426 3.67 5.21 22.18
CA VAL A 426 2.40 4.95 21.49
C VAL A 426 1.95 3.54 21.82
N TYR A 427 0.78 3.40 22.40
CA TYR A 427 0.13 2.09 22.56
C TYR A 427 -0.27 1.56 21.18
N LEU A 428 0.04 0.29 20.90
CA LEU A 428 -0.35 -0.35 19.65
C LEU A 428 -1.45 -1.37 19.91
N ASN A 429 -1.13 -2.45 20.61
CA ASN A 429 -2.07 -3.55 20.78
C ASN A 429 -1.72 -4.40 22.01
N GLU A 430 -2.65 -5.23 22.46
CA GLU A 430 -2.45 -6.23 23.51
C GLU A 430 -3.09 -7.57 23.17
N GLU A 431 -2.54 -8.66 23.71
CA GLU A 431 -3.00 -10.02 23.47
C GLU A 431 -2.86 -10.85 24.75
N THR A 432 -3.80 -11.76 25.00
CA THR A 432 -3.80 -12.60 26.20
C THR A 432 -3.72 -14.07 25.82
N TYR A 433 -2.79 -14.80 26.44
CA TYR A 433 -2.59 -16.23 26.14
C TYR A 433 -2.30 -17.04 27.41
N ARG A 434 -2.40 -18.37 27.30
CA ARG A 434 -2.15 -19.30 28.42
C ARG A 434 -1.10 -20.35 28.06
N LEU A 435 -0.09 -20.51 28.91
CA LEU A 435 0.86 -21.63 28.87
C LEU A 435 0.48 -22.71 29.87
N ARG A 436 0.43 -23.95 29.38
CA ARG A 436 0.13 -25.17 30.14
C ARG A 436 1.43 -25.96 30.33
N LYS A 437 1.41 -26.95 31.23
CA LYS A 437 2.58 -27.83 31.50
C LYS A 437 3.13 -28.48 30.23
N LYS A 438 2.26 -28.88 29.29
CA LYS A 438 2.66 -29.44 27.99
C LYS A 438 3.44 -28.47 27.09
N ASP A 439 3.31 -27.16 27.32
CA ASP A 439 3.95 -26.12 26.50
C ASP A 439 5.39 -25.82 26.99
N LEU A 440 5.74 -26.19 28.23
CA LEU A 440 7.04 -25.88 28.86
C LEU A 440 8.16 -26.88 28.49
N GLY A 441 7.81 -28.04 27.92
CA GLY A 441 8.74 -29.13 27.67
C GLY A 441 9.15 -29.90 28.93
N LYS A 442 9.92 -30.98 28.76
CA LYS A 442 10.44 -31.85 29.83
C LYS A 442 11.67 -31.22 30.49
N ASN A 443 11.55 -30.92 31.78
CA ASN A 443 12.65 -30.52 32.65
C ASN A 443 12.46 -31.17 34.03
N GLY A 444 13.50 -31.83 34.55
CA GLY A 444 13.43 -32.67 35.75
C GLY A 444 13.11 -34.15 35.48
N TRP A 445 12.50 -34.82 36.46
CA TRP A 445 12.23 -36.25 36.43
C TRP A 445 10.94 -36.61 35.68
N PHE A 446 11.03 -37.56 34.73
CA PHE A 446 9.90 -38.09 33.98
C PHE A 446 9.96 -39.61 33.91
N TYR A 447 8.80 -40.26 33.97
CA TYR A 447 8.70 -41.68 33.72
C TYR A 447 8.36 -41.97 32.26
N GLU A 448 9.10 -42.86 31.62
CA GLU A 448 8.86 -43.32 30.25
C GLU A 448 9.02 -44.83 30.15
N LYS A 449 8.36 -45.44 29.16
CA LYS A 449 8.49 -46.88 28.90
C LYS A 449 9.63 -47.15 27.92
N TYR A 450 10.41 -48.18 28.18
CA TYR A 450 11.37 -48.78 27.25
C TYR A 450 11.23 -50.30 27.33
N ASN A 451 10.97 -50.94 26.18
CA ASN A 451 10.76 -52.39 26.07
C ASN A 451 9.74 -52.93 27.11
N GLY A 452 8.60 -52.26 27.24
CA GLY A 452 7.52 -52.61 28.18
C GLY A 452 7.76 -52.19 29.64
N LYS A 453 9.00 -51.92 30.05
CA LYS A 453 9.37 -51.52 31.42
C LYS A 453 9.39 -50.00 31.58
N LYS A 454 8.96 -49.50 32.75
CA LYS A 454 8.90 -48.07 33.08
C LYS A 454 10.18 -47.64 33.79
N TYR A 455 10.84 -46.60 33.30
CA TYR A 455 12.07 -46.03 33.86
C TYR A 455 11.90 -44.55 34.16
N LYS A 456 12.66 -44.06 35.14
CA LYS A 456 12.69 -42.64 35.54
C LYS A 456 13.90 -41.95 34.93
N PHE A 457 13.67 -41.08 33.95
CA PHE A 457 14.68 -40.31 33.25
C PHE A 457 14.73 -38.87 33.76
N TYR A 458 15.90 -38.26 33.69
CA TYR A 458 16.08 -36.83 33.96
C TYR A 458 16.26 -36.06 32.65
N TYR A 459 15.55 -34.94 32.54
CA TYR A 459 15.63 -34.04 31.40
C TYR A 459 16.15 -32.67 31.82
N VAL A 460 17.04 -32.09 31.03
CA VAL A 460 17.40 -30.67 31.11
C VAL A 460 17.07 -30.05 29.77
N ASN A 461 16.18 -29.06 29.74
CA ASN A 461 15.77 -28.38 28.50
C ASN A 461 15.34 -29.35 27.38
N ASN A 462 14.56 -30.39 27.72
CA ASN A 462 14.12 -31.47 26.82
C ASN A 462 15.21 -32.42 26.33
N VAL A 463 16.45 -32.29 26.80
CA VAL A 463 17.52 -33.25 26.53
C VAL A 463 17.55 -34.29 27.64
N LYS A 464 17.32 -35.56 27.27
CA LYS A 464 17.46 -36.71 28.18
C LYS A 464 18.93 -36.80 28.61
N GLN A 465 19.18 -36.71 29.90
CA GLN A 465 20.53 -36.82 30.45
C GLN A 465 20.93 -38.29 30.49
N THR A 466 22.13 -38.60 29.98
CA THR A 466 22.69 -39.97 29.91
C THR A 466 23.81 -40.21 30.92
N ASP A 467 24.14 -39.20 31.73
CA ASP A 467 25.04 -39.28 32.88
C ASP A 467 24.42 -38.50 34.03
N LEU A 468 23.95 -39.21 35.05
CA LEU A 468 23.27 -38.63 36.21
C LEU A 468 24.18 -38.42 37.41
N THR A 469 25.50 -38.62 37.28
CA THR A 469 26.44 -38.60 38.41
C THR A 469 26.32 -37.34 39.26
N LYS A 470 26.34 -36.17 38.61
CA LYS A 470 26.21 -34.87 39.29
C LYS A 470 24.77 -34.58 39.75
N ILE A 471 23.78 -35.04 39.00
CA ILE A 471 22.35 -34.80 39.28
C ILE A 471 21.91 -35.55 40.54
N LEU A 472 22.38 -36.79 40.69
CA LEU A 472 22.15 -37.63 41.87
C LEU A 472 23.15 -37.34 43.00
N LYS A 473 24.14 -36.47 42.77
CA LYS A 473 25.23 -36.16 43.71
C LYS A 473 25.92 -37.43 44.23
N LEU A 474 26.21 -38.36 43.32
CA LEU A 474 26.84 -39.62 43.68
C LEU A 474 28.23 -39.36 44.26
N GLU A 475 28.51 -40.00 45.40
CA GLU A 475 29.83 -40.05 46.00
C GLU A 475 30.57 -41.30 45.55
N LYS A 476 31.91 -41.25 45.58
CA LYS A 476 32.73 -42.42 45.23
C LYS A 476 32.50 -43.54 46.24
N SER A 477 32.51 -44.77 45.75
CA SER A 477 32.41 -45.97 46.56
C SER A 477 33.57 -46.08 47.53
N SER A 478 33.29 -46.38 48.78
CA SER A 478 34.27 -46.61 49.85
C SER A 478 33.69 -47.53 50.93
N SER A 479 34.45 -47.81 51.98
CA SER A 479 33.94 -48.54 53.16
C SER A 479 32.77 -47.83 53.86
N SER A 480 32.64 -46.50 53.70
CA SER A 480 31.60 -45.69 54.33
C SER A 480 30.49 -45.24 53.37
N ASN A 481 30.67 -45.42 52.06
CA ASN A 481 29.68 -45.03 51.06
C ASN A 481 29.43 -46.17 50.07
N THR A 482 28.22 -46.71 50.09
CA THR A 482 27.76 -47.76 49.19
C THR A 482 26.72 -47.22 48.21
N ASN A 483 27.07 -47.21 46.93
CA ASN A 483 26.11 -46.96 45.86
C ASN A 483 25.39 -48.26 45.51
N LYS A 484 24.05 -48.27 45.63
CA LYS A 484 23.22 -49.41 45.21
C LYS A 484 23.02 -49.37 43.69
N PHE A 485 23.88 -50.09 42.96
CA PHE A 485 23.76 -50.25 41.51
C PHE A 485 23.42 -51.67 41.07
N TYR A 486 22.71 -51.72 39.95
CA TYR A 486 22.57 -52.89 39.09
C TYR A 486 23.17 -52.54 37.73
N ILE A 487 24.08 -53.37 37.24
CA ILE A 487 24.84 -53.14 36.00
C ILE A 487 24.41 -54.19 34.99
N GLU A 488 23.92 -53.76 33.83
CA GLU A 488 23.49 -54.66 32.77
C GLU A 488 24.41 -54.54 31.56
N ILE A 489 24.96 -55.67 31.13
CA ILE A 489 25.79 -55.78 29.93
C ILE A 489 24.97 -56.44 28.83
N ASN A 490 24.77 -55.73 27.73
CA ASN A 490 24.17 -56.25 26.51
C ASN A 490 25.30 -56.60 25.52
N ARG A 491 25.65 -57.89 25.42
CA ARG A 491 26.73 -58.37 24.54
C ARG A 491 26.46 -58.00 23.07
N ALA A 492 25.26 -58.31 22.57
CA ALA A 492 24.89 -58.04 21.18
C ALA A 492 24.94 -56.55 20.80
N ALA A 493 24.65 -55.65 21.72
CA ALA A 493 24.73 -54.21 21.47
C ALA A 493 26.09 -53.60 21.80
N SER A 494 26.97 -54.32 22.51
CA SER A 494 28.22 -53.78 23.03
C SER A 494 27.98 -52.51 23.85
N ALA A 495 27.02 -52.60 24.77
CA ALA A 495 26.58 -51.51 25.63
C ALA A 495 26.41 -51.98 27.07
N VAL A 496 26.81 -51.12 28.01
CA VAL A 496 26.57 -51.28 29.45
C VAL A 496 25.62 -50.20 29.92
N THR A 497 24.56 -50.57 30.63
CA THR A 497 23.69 -49.62 31.33
C THR A 497 23.81 -49.83 32.83
N ILE A 498 24.09 -48.76 33.57
CA ILE A 498 24.12 -48.74 35.03
C ILE A 498 22.82 -48.15 35.53
N TYR A 499 22.18 -48.84 36.46
CA TYR A 499 20.92 -48.46 37.09
C TYR A 499 21.12 -48.22 38.58
N TYR A 500 20.53 -47.14 39.10
CA TYR A 500 20.52 -46.81 40.52
C TYR A 500 19.20 -47.25 41.15
N TYR A 501 19.31 -47.69 42.41
CA TYR A 501 18.15 -48.10 43.19
C TYR A 501 17.26 -46.91 43.51
N ASN A 502 15.97 -47.05 43.28
CA ASN A 502 14.99 -46.02 43.59
C ASN A 502 14.21 -46.42 44.84
N ASP A 503 14.51 -45.79 45.97
CA ASP A 503 13.88 -46.09 47.26
C ASP A 503 12.35 -45.92 47.21
N LYS A 504 11.82 -45.07 46.33
CA LYS A 504 10.37 -44.85 46.19
C LYS A 504 9.65 -45.99 45.50
N THR A 505 10.31 -46.72 44.61
CA THR A 505 9.69 -47.81 43.85
C THR A 505 10.23 -49.18 44.25
N GLY A 506 11.28 -49.22 45.08
CA GLY A 506 11.97 -50.44 45.50
C GLY A 506 12.71 -51.16 44.37
N LYS A 507 13.00 -50.47 43.25
CA LYS A 507 13.49 -51.06 42.00
C LYS A 507 14.70 -50.32 41.43
N TYR A 508 15.50 -51.01 40.63
CA TYR A 508 16.56 -50.40 39.81
C TYR A 508 15.97 -49.78 38.53
N ASP A 509 15.15 -48.74 38.67
CA ASP A 509 14.39 -48.10 37.58
C ASP A 509 14.91 -46.72 37.17
N ILE A 510 16.07 -46.29 37.69
CA ILE A 510 16.77 -45.04 37.32
C ILE A 510 18.05 -45.39 36.54
N PRO A 511 18.03 -45.37 35.19
CA PRO A 511 19.26 -45.50 34.41
C PRO A 511 20.15 -44.27 34.65
N VAL A 512 21.35 -44.48 35.21
CA VAL A 512 22.25 -43.39 35.59
C VAL A 512 23.35 -43.12 34.59
N LYS A 513 23.82 -44.16 33.89
CA LYS A 513 24.91 -44.03 32.92
C LYS A 513 24.83 -45.13 31.87
N THR A 514 25.18 -44.81 30.63
CA THR A 514 25.41 -45.80 29.56
C THR A 514 26.82 -45.66 29.03
N CYS A 515 27.46 -46.79 28.74
CA CYS A 515 28.82 -46.86 28.21
C CYS A 515 28.84 -47.73 26.96
N SER A 516 29.59 -47.31 25.94
CA SER A 516 29.95 -48.17 24.81
C SER A 516 31.18 -48.99 25.20
N VAL A 517 31.11 -50.29 24.97
CA VAL A 517 32.12 -51.23 25.44
C VAL A 517 32.52 -52.19 24.32
N SER A 518 33.64 -52.88 24.49
CA SER A 518 33.96 -54.07 23.70
C SER A 518 33.94 -55.28 24.61
N VAL A 519 32.97 -56.16 24.35
CA VAL A 519 32.85 -57.47 24.99
C VAL A 519 33.76 -58.48 24.28
N GLY A 520 33.76 -59.73 24.78
CA GLY A 520 34.47 -60.85 24.14
C GLY A 520 34.15 -60.95 22.65
N ALA A 521 35.19 -61.14 21.83
CA ALA A 521 35.09 -61.24 20.37
C ALA A 521 34.15 -62.39 19.94
N ASP A 522 34.12 -63.48 20.70
CA ASP A 522 33.14 -64.54 20.50
C ASP A 522 31.78 -64.15 21.11
N THR A 523 30.85 -63.76 20.23
CA THR A 523 29.46 -63.47 20.57
C THR A 523 28.50 -64.63 20.35
N TRP A 524 28.96 -65.76 19.83
CA TRP A 524 28.13 -66.92 19.52
C TRP A 524 27.99 -67.84 20.73
N THR A 525 29.07 -68.01 21.49
CA THR A 525 29.07 -68.84 22.70
C THR A 525 28.15 -68.27 23.77
N ASN A 526 27.21 -69.11 24.21
CA ASN A 526 26.20 -68.79 25.23
C ASN A 526 26.48 -69.56 26.53
N ALA A 527 27.74 -69.61 26.97
CA ALA A 527 28.16 -70.27 28.20
C ALA A 527 28.34 -69.27 29.36
N GLY A 528 28.25 -69.79 30.59
CA GLY A 528 28.63 -69.07 31.80
C GLY A 528 30.10 -69.28 32.16
N THR A 529 30.48 -68.98 33.40
CA THR A 529 31.88 -68.98 33.85
C THR A 529 32.56 -70.35 33.76
N GLY A 530 31.80 -71.45 33.88
CA GLY A 530 32.35 -72.81 33.85
C GLY A 530 32.94 -73.23 32.50
N GLY A 531 32.67 -72.50 31.42
CA GLY A 531 33.30 -72.75 30.12
C GLY A 531 34.50 -71.85 29.82
N LEU A 532 34.98 -71.06 30.78
CA LEU A 532 36.15 -70.21 30.56
C LEU A 532 37.42 -71.06 30.66
N HIS A 533 38.32 -70.89 29.70
CA HIS A 533 39.66 -71.46 29.66
C HIS A 533 40.61 -70.50 28.94
N GLU A 534 41.91 -70.82 28.89
CA GLU A 534 42.96 -69.90 28.39
C GLU A 534 42.74 -69.40 26.96
N HIS A 535 42.07 -70.19 26.11
CA HIS A 535 41.76 -69.82 24.72
C HIS A 535 40.33 -69.31 24.51
N SER A 536 39.55 -69.13 25.59
CA SER A 536 38.19 -68.59 25.48
C SER A 536 38.24 -67.08 25.17
N SER A 537 37.32 -66.61 24.31
CA SER A 537 37.24 -65.19 23.91
C SER A 537 35.82 -64.61 24.02
N TYR A 538 34.92 -65.25 24.77
CA TYR A 538 33.56 -64.76 25.01
C TYR A 538 33.42 -64.15 26.41
N THR A 539 32.52 -63.17 26.55
CA THR A 539 32.10 -62.70 27.88
C THR A 539 31.03 -63.67 28.43
N PRO A 540 31.24 -64.29 29.61
CA PRO A 540 30.35 -65.33 30.12
C PRO A 540 28.98 -64.76 30.49
N LEU A 541 27.91 -65.47 30.10
CA LEU A 541 26.54 -65.12 30.46
C LEU A 541 26.25 -65.50 31.91
N GLY A 542 25.58 -64.62 32.64
CA GLY A 542 25.26 -64.90 34.03
C GLY A 542 24.87 -63.68 34.83
N THR A 543 24.63 -63.91 36.12
CA THR A 543 24.45 -62.86 37.13
C THR A 543 25.62 -62.99 38.10
N TYR A 544 26.37 -61.90 38.25
CA TYR A 544 27.59 -61.83 39.02
C TYR A 544 27.55 -60.63 39.95
N THR A 545 28.62 -60.40 40.70
CA THR A 545 28.76 -59.27 41.61
C THR A 545 30.13 -58.64 41.50
N ILE A 546 30.24 -57.34 41.79
CA ILE A 546 31.54 -56.65 41.90
C ILE A 546 32.26 -57.15 43.16
N CYS A 547 32.81 -58.36 43.12
CA CYS A 547 33.68 -58.91 44.17
C CYS A 547 34.38 -60.19 43.70
N THR A 548 35.36 -60.65 44.47
CA THR A 548 35.86 -62.03 44.49
C THR A 548 35.73 -62.51 45.92
N ASN A 549 35.03 -63.63 46.17
CA ASN A 549 34.80 -64.17 47.52
C ASN A 549 34.30 -63.10 48.52
N GLY A 550 33.43 -62.19 48.08
CA GLY A 550 32.87 -61.11 48.91
C GLY A 550 33.75 -59.86 49.06
N GLN A 551 34.98 -59.85 48.55
CA GLN A 551 35.88 -58.68 48.61
C GLN A 551 35.97 -57.93 47.28
N SER A 552 36.07 -56.60 47.32
CA SER A 552 36.31 -55.80 46.10
C SER A 552 37.72 -56.05 45.56
N VAL A 553 37.82 -56.42 44.29
CA VAL A 553 39.12 -56.55 43.62
C VAL A 553 39.19 -55.51 42.50
N LYS A 554 39.94 -54.43 42.74
CA LYS A 554 40.07 -53.27 41.86
C LYS A 554 41.53 -52.85 41.74
N TYR A 555 41.96 -52.52 40.53
CA TYR A 555 43.34 -52.12 40.25
C TYR A 555 43.38 -50.83 39.44
N THR A 556 44.23 -49.88 39.84
CA THR A 556 44.48 -48.67 39.05
C THR A 556 45.19 -48.99 37.74
N LEU A 557 46.10 -49.98 37.77
CA LEU A 557 46.76 -50.59 36.62
C LEU A 557 46.90 -52.10 36.88
N LYS A 558 46.45 -52.94 35.95
CA LYS A 558 46.55 -54.40 36.03
C LYS A 558 47.26 -54.97 34.80
N PRO A 559 48.34 -55.73 34.95
CA PRO A 559 48.87 -56.58 33.88
C PRO A 559 47.84 -57.66 33.51
N MET A 560 47.64 -57.83 32.21
CA MET A 560 46.73 -58.80 31.61
C MET A 560 47.52 -59.60 30.57
N HIS A 561 47.34 -60.91 30.57
CA HIS A 561 47.91 -61.79 29.54
C HIS A 561 46.84 -61.99 28.47
N GLU A 562 47.16 -61.62 27.23
CA GLU A 562 46.28 -61.86 26.09
C GLU A 562 46.52 -63.28 25.53
N PRO A 563 45.57 -63.87 24.79
CA PRO A 563 45.70 -65.23 24.25
C PRO A 563 46.87 -65.44 23.28
N ASP A 564 47.47 -64.36 22.77
CA ASP A 564 48.66 -64.36 21.91
C ASP A 564 49.98 -64.41 22.70
N GLY A 565 49.92 -64.53 24.03
CA GLY A 565 51.07 -64.56 24.94
C GLY A 565 51.61 -63.18 25.32
N SER A 566 51.04 -62.08 24.79
CA SER A 566 51.48 -60.73 25.13
C SER A 566 50.97 -60.28 26.51
N THR A 567 51.77 -59.46 27.20
CA THR A 567 51.35 -58.75 28.41
C THR A 567 50.90 -57.34 28.05
N VAL A 568 49.65 -57.01 28.35
CA VAL A 568 49.07 -55.68 28.18
C VAL A 568 48.64 -55.09 29.52
N TYR A 569 48.52 -53.76 29.59
CA TYR A 569 48.23 -53.05 30.82
C TYR A 569 46.85 -52.40 30.78
N ALA A 570 45.97 -52.84 31.67
CA ALA A 570 44.60 -52.36 31.79
C ALA A 570 44.48 -51.35 32.93
N ARG A 571 44.03 -50.12 32.65
CA ARG A 571 43.77 -49.12 33.70
C ARG A 571 42.36 -49.27 34.26
N TRP A 572 42.21 -48.92 35.54
CA TRP A 572 40.93 -48.90 36.24
C TRP A 572 40.16 -50.23 36.16
N ALA A 573 40.87 -51.33 36.38
CA ALA A 573 40.29 -52.67 36.32
C ALA A 573 39.41 -52.93 37.54
N THR A 574 38.18 -53.39 37.32
CA THR A 574 37.21 -53.79 38.34
C THR A 574 36.74 -55.20 38.06
N HIS A 575 37.03 -56.12 38.98
CA HIS A 575 36.65 -57.54 38.86
C HIS A 575 35.15 -57.75 39.04
N PHE A 576 34.60 -58.71 38.31
CA PHE A 576 33.25 -59.21 38.60
C PHE A 576 33.07 -60.72 38.41
N VAL A 577 33.90 -61.40 37.61
CA VAL A 577 33.83 -62.86 37.45
C VAL A 577 35.11 -63.45 36.85
N GLY A 578 35.64 -64.53 37.42
CA GLY A 578 36.77 -65.27 36.86
C GLY A 578 37.97 -64.38 36.50
N ASN A 579 38.47 -64.51 35.27
CA ASN A 579 39.50 -63.61 34.73
C ASN A 579 38.91 -62.46 33.88
N VAL A 580 37.67 -62.06 34.17
CA VAL A 580 36.90 -61.06 33.41
C VAL A 580 36.69 -59.80 34.24
N TYR A 581 37.10 -58.67 33.68
CA TYR A 581 37.12 -57.37 34.35
C TYR A 581 36.41 -56.31 33.49
N PHE A 582 35.83 -55.30 34.14
CA PHE A 582 35.66 -54.00 33.50
C PHE A 582 36.99 -53.27 33.54
N HIS A 583 37.48 -52.75 32.42
CA HIS A 583 38.72 -51.97 32.41
C HIS A 583 38.81 -51.06 31.19
N SER A 584 39.72 -50.08 31.22
CA SER A 584 40.03 -49.28 30.04
C SER A 584 40.61 -50.18 28.95
N ILE A 585 40.48 -49.83 27.68
CA ILE A 585 41.20 -50.54 26.62
C ILE A 585 42.68 -50.69 27.02
N ALA A 586 43.18 -51.93 26.98
CA ALA A 586 44.52 -52.25 27.45
C ALA A 586 45.57 -51.74 26.45
N VAL A 587 46.73 -51.38 26.97
CA VAL A 587 47.84 -50.79 26.20
C VAL A 587 49.10 -51.64 26.29
N GLY A 588 49.95 -51.61 25.27
CA GLY A 588 51.16 -52.45 25.22
C GLY A 588 52.26 -52.06 26.20
N THR A 589 52.25 -50.82 26.70
CA THR A 589 53.18 -50.35 27.74
C THR A 589 52.43 -49.51 28.77
N GLN A 590 53.02 -49.24 29.93
CA GLN A 590 52.39 -48.45 31.00
C GLN A 590 52.22 -46.95 30.66
N SER A 591 52.38 -46.54 29.40
CA SER A 591 52.18 -45.17 28.92
C SER A 591 50.72 -44.85 28.57
N HIS A 592 50.30 -43.61 28.81
CA HIS A 592 48.99 -43.10 28.38
C HIS A 592 48.90 -42.86 26.86
N TYR A 593 50.05 -42.89 26.18
CA TYR A 593 50.20 -42.70 24.72
C TYR A 593 50.52 -44.01 23.98
N ALA A 594 50.26 -45.16 24.61
CA ALA A 594 50.50 -46.50 24.06
C ALA A 594 49.22 -47.21 23.62
N LEU A 595 48.18 -46.45 23.23
CA LEU A 595 46.92 -46.99 22.73
C LEU A 595 46.80 -46.77 21.22
N PRO A 596 47.10 -47.76 20.36
CA PRO A 596 46.96 -47.61 18.92
C PRO A 596 45.55 -47.16 18.53
N ALA A 597 45.47 -46.20 17.60
CA ALA A 597 44.21 -45.68 17.06
C ALA A 597 43.28 -46.79 16.55
N SER A 598 43.83 -47.79 15.85
CA SER A 598 43.09 -48.96 15.36
C SER A 598 42.43 -49.76 16.48
N THR A 599 43.13 -49.95 17.61
CA THR A 599 42.58 -50.63 18.79
C THR A 599 41.49 -49.81 19.46
N TYR A 600 41.68 -48.49 19.60
CA TYR A 600 40.66 -47.61 20.15
C TYR A 600 39.38 -47.62 19.31
N ASN A 601 39.51 -47.59 17.98
CA ASN A 601 38.36 -47.56 17.05
C ASN A 601 37.56 -48.88 17.01
N ARG A 602 38.03 -49.96 17.66
CA ARG A 602 37.23 -51.19 17.87
C ARG A 602 36.22 -51.05 19.01
N LEU A 603 36.32 -49.98 19.82
CA LEU A 603 35.41 -49.73 20.92
C LEU A 603 33.97 -49.62 20.43
N GLY A 604 33.06 -50.28 21.14
CA GLY A 604 31.66 -50.39 20.74
C GLY A 604 31.38 -51.60 19.85
N SER A 605 32.38 -52.44 19.57
CA SER A 605 32.19 -53.74 18.91
C SER A 605 32.84 -54.86 19.73
N PRO A 606 32.37 -56.12 19.62
CA PRO A 606 33.04 -57.26 20.24
C PRO A 606 34.50 -57.37 19.78
N ALA A 607 35.45 -57.40 20.72
CA ALA A 607 36.87 -57.30 20.39
C ALA A 607 37.84 -57.79 21.49
N SER A 608 37.37 -58.15 22.68
CA SER A 608 38.23 -58.57 23.80
C SER A 608 38.37 -60.10 23.88
N ALA A 609 39.27 -60.58 24.74
CA ALA A 609 39.34 -61.98 25.15
C ALA A 609 38.24 -62.39 26.16
N GLY A 610 37.28 -61.50 26.48
CA GLY A 610 36.18 -61.78 27.41
C GLY A 610 35.88 -60.60 28.34
N CYS A 611 36.90 -59.81 28.69
CA CYS A 611 36.77 -58.59 29.49
C CYS A 611 35.86 -57.53 28.86
N ILE A 612 35.39 -56.60 29.67
CA ILE A 612 34.59 -55.46 29.23
C ILE A 612 35.51 -54.27 29.06
N ARG A 613 36.03 -54.08 27.83
CA ARG A 613 36.91 -52.96 27.49
C ARG A 613 36.08 -51.69 27.31
N MET A 614 36.49 -50.60 27.93
CA MET A 614 35.78 -49.30 27.93
C MET A 614 36.74 -48.15 27.63
N THR A 615 36.22 -46.94 27.44
CA THR A 615 37.05 -45.73 27.52
C THR A 615 37.68 -45.61 28.91
N VAL A 616 38.83 -44.93 29.03
CA VAL A 616 39.47 -44.64 30.32
C VAL A 616 38.50 -43.93 31.27
N ALA A 617 37.72 -42.96 30.78
CA ALA A 617 36.75 -42.24 31.60
C ALA A 617 35.64 -43.15 32.14
N ASP A 618 35.09 -44.06 31.32
CA ASP A 618 34.00 -44.94 31.76
C ASP A 618 34.51 -46.07 32.67
N ALA A 619 35.68 -46.65 32.37
CA ALA A 619 36.32 -47.63 33.26
C ALA A 619 36.64 -47.02 34.63
N LYS A 620 37.19 -45.79 34.63
CA LYS A 620 37.43 -45.05 35.87
C LYS A 620 36.13 -44.77 36.63
N TRP A 621 35.04 -44.47 35.92
CA TRP A 621 33.75 -44.28 36.57
C TRP A 621 33.25 -45.56 37.25
N ILE A 622 33.37 -46.71 36.59
CA ILE A 622 33.03 -48.01 37.21
C ILE A 622 33.91 -48.25 38.44
N TYR A 623 35.21 -48.05 38.33
CA TYR A 623 36.16 -48.17 39.44
C TYR A 623 35.79 -47.25 40.62
N ASP A 624 35.49 -45.98 40.37
CA ASP A 624 35.24 -44.98 41.40
C ASP A 624 33.88 -45.16 42.08
N TYR A 625 32.82 -45.54 41.36
CA TYR A 625 31.45 -45.44 41.86
C TYR A 625 30.80 -46.80 42.20
N THR A 626 31.19 -47.90 41.56
CA THR A 626 30.57 -49.20 41.85
C THR A 626 31.02 -49.75 43.21
N SER A 627 30.08 -50.31 43.98
CA SER A 627 30.35 -50.84 45.33
C SER A 627 30.44 -52.35 45.33
N THR A 628 31.16 -52.90 46.29
CA THR A 628 31.27 -54.35 46.49
C THR A 628 29.89 -54.98 46.56
N GLY A 629 29.69 -56.09 45.87
CA GLY A 629 28.39 -56.77 45.85
C GLY A 629 27.34 -56.18 44.91
N ASN A 630 27.59 -55.04 44.25
CA ASN A 630 26.71 -54.56 43.18
C ASN A 630 26.55 -55.64 42.10
N THR A 631 25.32 -55.89 41.66
CA THR A 631 25.00 -56.95 40.72
C THR A 631 25.41 -56.57 39.30
N VAL A 632 26.04 -57.50 38.59
CA VAL A 632 26.39 -57.41 37.17
C VAL A 632 25.65 -58.51 36.42
N LYS A 633 24.73 -58.14 35.53
CA LYS A 633 24.02 -59.07 34.67
C LYS A 633 24.59 -59.04 33.26
N VAL A 634 25.14 -60.16 32.81
CA VAL A 634 25.59 -60.32 31.42
C VAL A 634 24.51 -61.04 30.64
N ASN A 635 23.95 -60.33 29.65
CA ASN A 635 22.89 -60.82 28.78
C ASN A 635 23.44 -61.05 27.36
N LYS A 636 22.93 -62.08 26.68
CA LYS A 636 23.06 -62.22 25.22
C LYS A 636 22.61 -60.93 24.54
N GLY A 637 21.47 -60.42 24.99
CA GLY A 637 20.97 -59.10 24.63
C GLY A 637 20.44 -59.01 23.20
N ASN A 638 20.27 -57.78 22.72
CA ASN A 638 19.77 -57.48 21.38
C ASN A 638 20.42 -56.18 20.88
N SER A 639 21.03 -56.22 19.70
CA SER A 639 21.76 -55.08 19.10
C SER A 639 20.87 -53.88 18.82
N LYS A 640 19.59 -54.10 18.49
CA LYS A 640 18.58 -53.05 18.26
C LYS A 640 18.04 -52.44 19.56
N LYS A 641 18.35 -53.04 20.71
CA LYS A 641 17.84 -52.64 22.03
C LYS A 641 18.99 -52.49 23.04
N PRO A 642 19.92 -51.54 22.83
CA PRO A 642 21.13 -51.38 23.66
C PRO A 642 20.85 -51.08 25.14
N GLY A 643 19.71 -50.47 25.46
CA GLY A 643 19.31 -50.09 26.81
C GLY A 643 18.44 -48.84 26.82
N PRO A 644 17.82 -48.48 27.96
CA PRO A 644 16.90 -47.35 28.07
C PRO A 644 17.54 -45.97 27.83
N LEU A 645 18.87 -45.86 27.96
CA LEU A 645 19.65 -44.66 27.60
C LEU A 645 20.25 -44.72 26.19
N GLY A 646 20.02 -45.82 25.45
CA GLY A 646 20.72 -46.08 24.21
C GLY A 646 22.17 -46.54 24.42
N LYS A 647 22.88 -46.72 23.31
CA LYS A 647 24.32 -46.94 23.28
C LYS A 647 25.04 -45.59 23.29
N ALA A 648 26.09 -45.45 24.10
CA ALA A 648 26.85 -44.20 24.14
C ALA A 648 27.59 -43.95 22.81
N PRO A 649 27.67 -42.71 22.31
CA PRO A 649 28.49 -42.42 21.13
C PRO A 649 29.96 -42.72 21.41
N THR A 650 30.65 -43.28 20.42
CA THR A 650 32.09 -43.52 20.43
C THR A 650 32.82 -42.40 19.71
N ILE A 651 34.04 -42.10 20.14
CA ILE A 651 34.91 -41.16 19.44
C ILE A 651 35.67 -41.92 18.35
N THR A 652 35.82 -41.34 17.17
CA THR A 652 36.79 -41.82 16.18
C THR A 652 38.14 -41.17 16.47
N SER A 653 39.21 -41.96 16.50
CA SER A 653 40.55 -41.50 16.87
C SER A 653 41.59 -41.92 15.84
N ASN A 654 42.47 -40.99 15.47
CA ASN A 654 43.72 -41.20 14.71
C ASN A 654 44.94 -40.81 15.57
N VAL A 655 44.83 -40.92 16.89
CA VAL A 655 45.91 -40.67 17.85
C VAL A 655 46.14 -41.88 18.74
N ASN A 656 47.33 -41.94 19.35
CA ASN A 656 47.77 -43.11 20.11
C ASN A 656 47.41 -43.06 21.62
N TYR A 657 46.36 -42.34 21.99
CA TYR A 657 45.87 -42.24 23.37
C TYR A 657 44.34 -42.24 23.39
N ASP A 658 43.74 -42.55 24.55
CA ASP A 658 42.30 -42.46 24.75
C ASP A 658 41.88 -40.98 24.92
N PRO A 659 41.05 -40.40 24.02
CA PRO A 659 40.64 -39.00 24.11
C PRO A 659 39.78 -38.64 25.33
N THR A 660 39.40 -39.62 26.14
CA THR A 660 38.68 -39.44 27.40
C THR A 660 39.59 -39.50 28.62
N ASP A 661 40.87 -39.83 28.46
CA ASP A 661 41.81 -39.99 29.56
C ASP A 661 42.05 -38.64 30.29
N PRO A 662 41.76 -38.56 31.62
CA PRO A 662 42.01 -37.35 32.39
C PRO A 662 43.50 -37.07 32.63
N ALA A 663 44.40 -38.04 32.41
CA ALA A 663 45.85 -37.86 32.52
C ALA A 663 46.44 -37.18 31.28
N VAL A 664 45.79 -37.29 30.12
CA VAL A 664 46.22 -36.56 28.90
C VAL A 664 45.77 -35.10 29.00
N PRO A 665 46.67 -34.11 28.81
CA PRO A 665 46.33 -32.69 28.93
C PRO A 665 45.20 -32.24 28.02
N ASP A 666 44.31 -31.39 28.53
CA ASP A 666 43.19 -30.83 27.75
C ASP A 666 43.68 -30.00 26.55
N SER A 667 44.85 -29.35 26.67
CA SER A 667 45.50 -28.62 25.57
C SER A 667 45.84 -29.53 24.39
N ARG A 668 46.39 -30.72 24.66
CA ARG A 668 46.72 -31.73 23.65
C ARG A 668 45.46 -32.24 22.95
N LYS A 669 44.45 -32.65 23.72
CA LYS A 669 43.15 -33.11 23.20
C LYS A 669 42.48 -32.04 22.33
N LYS A 670 42.48 -30.79 22.78
CA LYS A 670 41.94 -29.65 22.02
C LYS A 670 42.67 -29.42 20.71
N ALA A 671 44.00 -29.55 20.69
CA ALA A 671 44.81 -29.42 19.48
C ALA A 671 44.46 -30.54 18.47
N ASP A 672 44.40 -31.79 18.92
CA ASP A 672 44.04 -32.94 18.07
C ASP A 672 42.59 -32.85 17.55
N TYR A 673 41.65 -32.36 18.35
CA TYR A 673 40.28 -32.10 17.92
C TYR A 673 40.21 -31.00 16.85
N LYS A 674 40.92 -29.88 17.04
CA LYS A 674 41.00 -28.80 16.04
C LYS A 674 41.63 -29.29 14.74
N ALA A 675 42.63 -30.19 14.83
CA ALA A 675 43.27 -30.84 13.70
C ALA A 675 42.44 -31.99 13.09
N LYS A 676 41.22 -32.25 13.59
CA LYS A 676 40.33 -33.35 13.17
C LYS A 676 40.97 -34.75 13.27
N ARG A 677 41.97 -34.92 14.14
CA ARG A 677 42.57 -36.23 14.45
C ARG A 677 41.70 -37.07 15.39
N ILE A 678 40.80 -36.43 16.12
CA ILE A 678 39.79 -37.06 16.96
C ILE A 678 38.43 -36.40 16.69
N SER A 679 37.34 -37.17 16.73
CA SER A 679 35.99 -36.62 16.54
C SER A 679 35.46 -35.89 17.77
N GLY A 680 36.01 -36.18 18.95
CA GLY A 680 35.64 -35.55 20.22
C GLY A 680 36.62 -35.93 21.34
N TYR A 681 36.45 -35.34 22.53
CA TYR A 681 37.27 -35.64 23.71
C TYR A 681 36.58 -35.24 25.02
N MET A 682 37.02 -35.84 26.13
CA MET A 682 36.57 -35.45 27.48
C MET A 682 37.63 -34.60 28.17
N THR A 683 37.22 -33.46 28.72
CA THR A 683 38.09 -32.63 29.58
C THR A 683 38.38 -33.34 30.91
N LYS A 684 39.44 -32.92 31.62
CA LYS A 684 39.75 -33.42 32.97
C LYS A 684 38.58 -33.25 33.97
N LYS A 685 37.69 -32.27 33.73
CA LYS A 685 36.48 -32.00 34.53
C LYS A 685 35.25 -32.83 34.12
N GLY A 686 35.40 -33.75 33.18
CA GLY A 686 34.33 -34.63 32.70
C GLY A 686 33.38 -33.99 31.69
N VAL A 687 33.72 -32.84 31.10
CA VAL A 687 32.93 -32.19 30.04
C VAL A 687 33.26 -32.83 28.69
N LYS A 688 32.24 -33.29 27.97
CA LYS A 688 32.32 -33.88 26.63
C LYS A 688 32.35 -32.78 25.55
N VAL A 689 33.23 -32.90 24.56
CA VAL A 689 33.33 -32.00 23.40
C VAL A 689 33.31 -32.85 22.13
N GLY A 690 32.41 -32.58 21.18
CA GLY A 690 32.36 -33.27 19.88
C GLY A 690 31.86 -34.72 19.91
N TYR A 691 31.06 -35.12 20.91
CA TYR A 691 30.47 -36.46 21.01
C TYR A 691 29.21 -36.64 20.17
#